data_AF-A0A3C0EBV3-F1
#
_entry.id   AF-A0A3C0EBV3-F1
#
_cell.length_a   1.000
_cell.length_b   1.000
_cell.length_c   1.000
_cell.angle_alpha   90.00
_cell.angle_beta   90.00
_cell.angle_gamma   90.00
#
_symmetry.space_group_name_H-M   'P 1'
#
loop_
_entity.id
_entity.type
_entity.pdbx_description
1 polymer ?
#
loop_
_entity_poly.entity_id
_entity_poly.type
_entity_poly.pdbx_seq_one_letter_code
_entity_poly.pdbx_strand_id
1 'polypeptide(L)'
;KSRVHCIVNTMGMSMTDLQQDGATFATGPQVDYLDQLNVPIIQGIFSTGSESDWDKSELGLGPIDTAMNVALPEFDGRIITVPISFKEEVASAVNGRSGKMDARLQRNIPRPDRVDFLARLSVKWAGLRLKTNAEKRIAIILSNYPTKDARVGNAVGLDTPASVVNILNAMKDAGYHVTDIPADGDELVHRIIERCSNDTDTLTEEQLRLAAGHVTGKQYKDWFTTFPKQVQTELRAAWGEPPGQVYRTGDDLAIAGIDLGNVFVGLQPPRGFGENPIAVYHSPDLAPTHHYVAYYRWVRDVFKADAMVHVGKHGTMEWLPGKGIGLSNTCYPEVTLEDVPLFYPFIINNPGEGAQAKRRAHATIVDHLIPPMTTADSYGDIARLEQLMDEHYQCQTLDPAKLPMLEGQIWDMVRQADLDRDLGVDEQPEDFGDFILHIDGYLCELKDAQIRDGLHTLGEVPADDQMTGLLSSLTRLDTGGIPSLRRSLAEAMGLDYTSLLDEPSLPAPDPIPAQLAVNDDTPVRTQGDLLERLELLSRTAYTLLDAGGFRSQDVAGTVEQLLGTSDTQASQVLNYVTDTLHPALLKTTDEIGNLLRGLNGQFVPAGPSGAPTRGMSNILPTGRNFYSVDPKTIPSPTAWDMGVGLADALLKMYIEEEGSYPEMVGLVIWGTSAMRTHGDDIAQVFSLLGVKPVWQEESRRITGLEVIPLAELGRPRIDVTVRI
;
A
#
# COMPACT_ATOMS: atom_id res chain seq x y z
N LYS A 1 -9.76 33.14 11.32
CA LYS A 1 -8.40 32.69 10.95
C LYS A 1 -7.73 32.11 12.20
N SER A 2 -7.12 30.92 12.10
CA SER A 2 -6.37 30.32 13.22
C SER A 2 -5.26 31.27 13.70
N ARG A 3 -5.01 31.32 15.00
CA ARG A 3 -3.91 32.09 15.62
C ARG A 3 -2.62 31.26 15.74
N VAL A 4 -2.66 30.00 15.31
CA VAL A 4 -1.59 29.02 15.39
C VAL A 4 -1.27 28.54 13.98
N HIS A 5 0.00 28.25 13.69
CA HIS A 5 0.45 27.78 12.38
C HIS A 5 0.88 26.30 12.38
N CYS A 6 1.16 25.73 13.56
CA CYS A 6 1.50 24.33 13.78
C CYS A 6 1.22 23.98 15.24
N ILE A 7 0.75 22.76 15.51
CA ILE A 7 0.48 22.26 16.85
C ILE A 7 1.44 21.14 17.16
N VAL A 8 2.04 21.18 18.35
CA VAL A 8 2.75 20.03 18.92
C VAL A 8 1.84 19.42 19.96
N ASN A 9 1.45 18.16 19.77
CA ASN A 9 0.67 17.40 20.72
C ASN A 9 1.58 16.38 21.43
N THR A 10 1.59 16.43 22.76
CA THR A 10 2.36 15.49 23.60
C THR A 10 1.48 14.49 24.33
N MET A 11 0.16 14.53 24.10
CA MET A 11 -0.76 13.54 24.64
C MET A 11 -0.67 12.27 23.79
N GLY A 12 -0.41 11.14 24.44
CA GLY A 12 -0.68 9.84 23.85
C GLY A 12 -2.20 9.64 23.72
N MET A 13 -2.61 8.75 22.82
CA MET A 13 -3.97 8.45 22.38
C MET A 13 -4.51 9.35 21.26
N SER A 14 -5.44 8.80 20.50
CA SER A 14 -6.28 9.51 19.54
C SER A 14 -7.22 10.47 20.27
N MET A 15 -7.49 11.62 19.66
CA MET A 15 -8.54 12.54 20.07
C MET A 15 -9.88 12.17 19.44
N THR A 16 -9.96 11.13 18.61
CA THR A 16 -11.15 10.72 17.87
C THR A 16 -11.79 9.49 18.49
N ASP A 17 -13.12 9.39 18.40
CA ASP A 17 -13.84 8.18 18.75
C ASP A 17 -13.64 7.13 17.64
N LEU A 18 -13.20 5.95 18.04
CA LEU A 18 -13.01 4.82 17.15
C LEU A 18 -14.30 4.01 17.10
N GLN A 19 -14.86 3.83 15.91
CA GLN A 19 -16.08 3.04 15.71
C GLN A 19 -15.79 1.56 16.05
N GLN A 20 -16.65 0.93 16.88
CA GLN A 20 -16.43 -0.40 17.45
C GLN A 20 -17.07 -1.56 16.66
N ASP A 21 -18.03 -1.24 15.78
CA ASP A 21 -18.77 -2.21 14.98
C ASP A 21 -18.15 -2.34 13.57
N GLY A 22 -17.12 -3.19 13.45
CA GLY A 22 -16.44 -3.48 12.17
C GLY A 22 -14.99 -3.02 12.12
N ALA A 23 -14.49 -2.68 10.92
CA ALA A 23 -13.15 -2.12 10.76
C ALA A 23 -13.04 -0.78 11.51
N THR A 24 -11.94 -0.60 12.26
CA THR A 24 -11.76 0.55 13.15
C THR A 24 -11.58 1.84 12.33
N PHE A 25 -12.64 2.65 12.23
CA PHE A 25 -12.59 3.97 11.58
C PHE A 25 -12.56 5.12 12.59
N ALA A 26 -11.75 6.13 12.33
CA ALA A 26 -11.82 7.41 13.04
C ALA A 26 -13.06 8.17 12.57
N THR A 27 -14.02 8.41 13.47
CA THR A 27 -15.25 9.16 13.14
C THR A 27 -15.59 10.16 14.24
N GLY A 28 -16.35 11.20 13.89
CA GLY A 28 -16.96 12.10 14.87
C GLY A 28 -16.38 13.52 14.96
N PRO A 29 -16.96 14.36 15.83
CA PRO A 29 -16.80 15.82 15.81
C PRO A 29 -15.38 16.30 16.12
N GLN A 30 -14.53 15.44 16.68
CA GLN A 30 -13.12 15.76 16.94
C GLN A 30 -12.30 15.77 15.65
N VAL A 31 -12.54 14.86 14.69
CA VAL A 31 -11.91 14.88 13.36
C VAL A 31 -12.24 16.20 12.67
N ASP A 32 -13.53 16.55 12.65
CA ASP A 32 -14.04 17.78 12.05
C ASP A 32 -13.40 19.03 12.65
N TYR A 33 -13.10 19.03 13.95
CA TYR A 33 -12.44 20.14 14.61
C TYR A 33 -10.99 20.32 14.14
N LEU A 34 -10.23 19.22 13.96
CA LEU A 34 -8.85 19.29 13.45
C LEU A 34 -8.83 19.79 12.01
N ASP A 35 -9.76 19.32 11.19
CA ASP A 35 -9.97 19.79 9.82
C ASP A 35 -10.32 21.28 9.77
N GLN A 36 -11.18 21.76 10.66
CA GLN A 36 -11.54 23.18 10.76
C GLN A 36 -10.39 24.05 11.26
N LEU A 37 -9.60 23.56 12.21
CA LEU A 37 -8.41 24.25 12.70
C LEU A 37 -7.37 24.41 11.59
N ASN A 38 -7.30 23.39 10.72
CA ASN A 38 -6.58 23.37 9.46
C ASN A 38 -5.10 23.74 9.59
N VAL A 39 -4.39 23.12 10.53
CA VAL A 39 -2.95 23.30 10.75
C VAL A 39 -2.27 21.94 10.94
N PRO A 40 -0.99 21.79 10.58
CA PRO A 40 -0.25 20.56 10.87
C PRO A 40 -0.20 20.28 12.37
N ILE A 41 -0.38 19.01 12.72
CA ILE A 41 -0.34 18.51 14.09
C ILE A 41 0.79 17.50 14.18
N ILE A 42 1.77 17.79 15.03
CA ILE A 42 2.98 17.00 15.18
C ILE A 42 2.93 16.29 16.54
N GLN A 43 3.14 14.98 16.55
CA GLN A 43 3.19 14.17 17.76
C GLN A 43 4.59 14.24 18.37
N GLY A 44 4.72 14.91 19.52
CA GLY A 44 5.93 14.89 20.36
C GLY A 44 5.81 13.79 21.40
N ILE A 45 6.66 12.76 21.33
CA ILE A 45 6.43 11.53 22.10
C ILE A 45 6.97 11.67 23.52
N PHE A 46 6.10 11.47 24.51
CA PHE A 46 6.48 11.30 25.91
C PHE A 46 6.57 9.80 26.19
N SER A 47 7.79 9.27 26.13
CA SER A 47 8.05 7.83 26.32
C SER A 47 7.75 7.41 27.75
N THR A 48 7.09 6.27 27.90
CA THR A 48 6.86 5.64 29.21
C THR A 48 8.07 4.86 29.73
N GLY A 49 9.04 4.57 28.86
CA GLY A 49 10.32 3.93 29.20
C GLY A 49 11.42 4.91 29.60
N SER A 50 12.54 4.35 30.06
CA SER A 50 13.75 5.12 30.39
C SER A 50 14.54 5.51 29.15
N GLU A 51 15.38 6.54 29.25
CA GLU A 51 16.25 6.97 28.15
C GLU A 51 17.29 5.89 27.81
N SER A 52 17.83 5.23 28.83
CA SER A 52 18.82 4.15 28.73
C SER A 52 18.28 2.93 27.96
N ASP A 53 17.01 2.57 28.17
CA ASP A 53 16.37 1.46 27.45
C ASP A 53 16.15 1.83 25.98
N TRP A 54 15.72 3.07 25.72
CA TRP A 54 15.55 3.57 24.36
C TRP A 54 16.88 3.60 23.59
N ASP A 55 17.96 4.10 24.19
CA ASP A 55 19.28 4.19 23.56
C ASP A 55 19.79 2.81 23.10
N LYS A 56 19.64 1.77 23.94
CA LYS A 56 20.10 0.39 23.67
C LYS A 56 19.18 -0.39 22.72
N SER A 57 17.93 0.05 22.57
CA SER A 57 16.93 -0.66 21.77
C SER A 57 17.10 -0.36 20.27
N GLU A 58 17.26 -1.41 19.46
CA GLU A 58 17.15 -1.33 17.99
C GLU A 58 15.71 -1.09 17.54
N LEU A 59 14.71 -1.52 18.33
CA LEU A 59 13.31 -1.20 18.06
C LEU A 59 13.02 0.29 18.33
N GLY A 60 13.69 0.87 19.31
CA GLY A 60 13.41 2.21 19.84
C GLY A 60 12.28 2.17 20.87
N LEU A 61 11.07 2.60 20.52
CA LEU A 61 9.93 2.64 21.46
C LEU A 61 9.41 1.24 21.81
N GLY A 62 8.99 1.08 23.07
CA GLY A 62 8.34 -0.16 23.53
C GLY A 62 6.90 -0.29 23.01
N PRO A 63 6.28 -1.49 23.09
CA PRO A 63 4.95 -1.75 22.52
C PRO A 63 3.83 -0.82 23.01
N ILE A 64 3.86 -0.42 24.29
CA ILE A 64 2.87 0.50 24.86
C ILE A 64 2.98 1.88 24.21
N ASP A 65 4.19 2.41 24.09
CA ASP A 65 4.44 3.70 23.46
C ASP A 65 4.14 3.67 21.96
N THR A 66 4.48 2.58 21.26
CA THR A 66 4.12 2.42 19.85
C THR A 66 2.60 2.41 19.64
N ALA A 67 1.82 1.78 20.51
CA ALA A 67 0.37 1.83 20.41
C ALA A 67 -0.18 3.24 20.75
N MET A 68 0.21 3.79 21.90
CA MET A 68 -0.39 5.01 22.45
C MET A 68 0.13 6.31 21.81
N ASN A 69 1.41 6.37 21.50
CA ASN A 69 2.08 7.58 21.00
C ASN A 69 2.31 7.56 19.49
N VAL A 70 2.01 6.45 18.80
CA VAL A 70 2.17 6.34 17.34
C VAL A 70 0.90 5.86 16.67
N ALA A 71 0.53 4.58 16.83
CA ALA A 71 -0.54 3.97 16.05
C ALA A 71 -1.88 4.70 16.25
N LEU A 72 -2.29 4.98 17.49
CA LEU A 72 -3.52 5.72 17.76
C LEU A 72 -3.47 7.19 17.28
N PRO A 73 -2.40 7.97 17.54
CA PRO A 73 -2.23 9.29 16.94
C PRO A 73 -2.26 9.35 15.41
N GLU A 74 -1.94 8.28 14.69
CA GLU A 74 -2.09 8.24 13.23
C GLU A 74 -3.55 8.40 12.80
N PHE A 75 -4.53 7.90 13.58
CA PHE A 75 -5.98 8.04 13.30
C PHE A 75 -6.44 9.50 13.30
N ASP A 76 -5.76 10.36 14.05
CA ASP A 76 -5.99 11.81 14.08
C ASP A 76 -5.29 12.55 12.93
N GLY A 77 -4.56 11.84 12.05
CA GLY A 77 -3.74 12.45 11.00
C GLY A 77 -2.49 13.16 11.53
N ARG A 78 -2.04 12.86 12.75
CA ARG A 78 -0.84 13.49 13.33
C ARG A 78 0.41 13.02 12.60
N ILE A 79 1.37 13.93 12.47
CA ILE A 79 2.71 13.66 11.95
C ILE A 79 3.55 13.08 13.09
N ILE A 80 3.96 11.82 12.95
CA ILE A 80 4.74 11.11 13.97
C ILE A 80 6.19 11.56 13.92
N THR A 81 6.80 11.83 15.09
CA THR A 81 8.20 12.27 15.17
C THR A 81 9.03 11.43 16.15
N VAL A 82 9.65 12.04 17.16
CA VAL A 82 10.66 11.45 18.04
C VAL A 82 10.26 11.54 19.51
N PRO A 83 10.78 10.65 20.38
CA PRO A 83 10.66 10.79 21.83
C PRO A 83 11.42 12.02 22.31
N ILE A 84 10.71 12.98 22.90
CA ILE A 84 11.29 14.23 23.44
C ILE A 84 11.50 14.20 24.95
N SER A 85 10.91 13.22 25.64
CA SER A 85 11.14 12.98 27.06
C SER A 85 11.02 11.51 27.42
N PHE A 86 11.73 11.11 28.47
CA PHE A 86 11.75 9.75 28.98
C PHE A 86 11.39 9.73 30.46
N LYS A 87 10.80 8.63 30.91
CA LYS A 87 10.33 8.47 32.27
C LYS A 87 11.45 7.94 33.15
N GLU A 88 11.91 8.76 34.09
CA GLU A 88 12.99 8.42 35.01
C GLU A 88 12.47 8.37 36.45
N GLU A 89 13.01 7.45 37.23
CA GLU A 89 12.79 7.41 38.67
C GLU A 89 13.72 8.41 39.36
N VAL A 90 13.14 9.34 40.11
CA VAL A 90 13.87 10.39 40.81
C VAL A 90 13.62 10.25 42.31
N ALA A 91 14.69 10.25 43.10
CA ALA A 91 14.59 10.23 44.55
C ALA A 91 13.85 11.50 45.05
N SER A 92 13.02 11.33 46.08
CA SER A 92 12.23 12.41 46.72
C SER A 92 13.08 13.54 47.33
N ALA A 93 14.41 13.40 47.38
CA ALA A 93 15.33 14.35 47.99
C ALA A 93 15.54 15.61 47.13
N VAL A 94 14.51 16.44 46.98
CA VAL A 94 14.63 17.78 46.41
C VAL A 94 14.54 18.80 47.54
N ASN A 95 15.65 19.52 47.76
CA ASN A 95 15.78 20.73 48.60
C ASN A 95 15.95 20.58 50.12
N GLY A 96 16.72 19.60 50.62
CA GLY A 96 17.20 19.60 52.02
C GLY A 96 16.12 19.60 53.10
N ARG A 97 14.85 19.38 52.72
CA ARG A 97 13.74 19.11 53.63
C ARG A 97 13.56 17.60 53.66
N SER A 98 13.79 17.00 54.83
CA SER A 98 13.44 15.61 55.08
C SER A 98 11.92 15.47 55.01
N GLY A 99 11.41 15.19 53.80
CA GLY A 99 10.06 14.69 53.65
C GLY A 99 9.90 13.45 54.52
N LYS A 100 8.82 13.37 55.28
CA LYS A 100 8.54 12.24 56.20
C LYS A 100 8.28 10.90 55.49
N MET A 101 8.49 10.82 54.18
CA MET A 101 8.23 9.65 53.34
C MET A 101 9.28 9.52 52.24
N ASP A 102 9.91 8.35 52.17
CA ASP A 102 10.63 7.88 50.99
C ASP A 102 9.62 7.42 49.94
N ALA A 103 9.36 8.27 48.95
CA ALA A 103 8.52 7.94 47.80
C ALA A 103 9.39 7.86 46.54
N ARG A 104 9.19 6.81 45.74
CA ARG A 104 9.75 6.69 44.39
C ARG A 104 8.91 7.59 43.47
N LEU A 105 9.46 8.73 43.05
CA LEU A 105 8.77 9.65 42.14
C LEU A 105 9.20 9.36 40.70
N GLN A 106 8.26 9.42 39.77
CA GLN A 106 8.58 9.35 38.35
C GLN A 106 8.43 10.73 37.70
N ARG A 107 9.40 11.10 36.87
CA ARG A 107 9.41 12.37 36.13
C ARG A 107 9.74 12.11 34.67
N ASN A 108 9.09 12.85 33.78
CA ASN A 108 9.52 12.92 32.38
C ASN A 108 10.69 13.90 32.28
N ILE A 109 11.87 13.38 31.97
CA ILE A 109 13.09 14.16 31.77
C ILE A 109 13.21 14.46 30.27
N PRO A 110 13.29 15.73 29.85
CA PRO A 110 13.40 16.09 28.45
C PRO A 110 14.77 15.71 27.90
N ARG A 111 14.80 15.22 26.66
CA ARG A 111 16.03 14.92 25.91
C ARG A 111 16.35 16.10 24.98
N PRO A 112 17.38 16.93 25.27
CA PRO A 112 17.52 18.25 24.64
C PRO A 112 17.65 18.25 23.12
N ASP A 113 18.40 17.32 22.53
CA ASP A 113 18.58 17.22 21.08
C ASP A 113 17.29 16.81 20.37
N ARG A 114 16.45 15.99 21.01
CA ARG A 114 15.13 15.59 20.48
C ARG A 114 14.13 16.75 20.54
N VAL A 115 14.16 17.54 21.62
CA VAL A 115 13.35 18.75 21.75
C VAL A 115 13.73 19.78 20.70
N ASP A 116 15.03 19.99 20.45
CA ASP A 116 15.53 20.88 19.39
C ASP A 116 15.02 20.44 18.01
N PHE A 117 15.19 19.16 17.67
CA PHE A 117 14.69 18.58 16.42
C PHE A 117 13.19 18.87 16.21
N LEU A 118 12.36 18.56 17.21
CA LEU A 118 10.92 18.77 17.15
C LEU A 118 10.57 20.26 16.96
N ALA A 119 11.28 21.15 17.66
CA ALA A 119 11.07 22.58 17.54
C ALA A 119 11.42 23.10 16.14
N ARG A 120 12.55 22.67 15.57
CA ARG A 120 12.97 23.04 14.21
C ARG A 120 11.98 22.54 13.16
N LEU A 121 11.57 21.27 13.25
CA LEU A 121 10.57 20.69 12.36
C LEU A 121 9.24 21.44 12.45
N SER A 122 8.78 21.78 13.66
CA SER A 122 7.56 22.57 13.86
C SER A 122 7.63 23.97 13.23
N VAL A 123 8.80 24.62 13.30
CA VAL A 123 9.04 25.92 12.64
C VAL A 123 9.03 25.78 11.13
N LYS A 124 9.57 24.70 10.56
CA LYS A 124 9.54 24.43 9.12
C LYS A 124 8.11 24.24 8.62
N TRP A 125 7.30 23.46 9.32
CA TRP A 125 5.87 23.31 9.04
C TRP A 125 5.10 24.63 9.12
N ALA A 126 5.34 25.44 10.15
CA ALA A 126 4.76 26.78 10.23
C ALA A 126 5.24 27.69 9.09
N GLY A 127 6.50 27.55 8.67
CA GLY A 127 7.12 28.27 7.56
C GLY A 127 6.42 28.03 6.22
N LEU A 128 5.96 26.81 5.95
CA LEU A 128 5.19 26.48 4.74
C LEU A 128 3.91 27.31 4.62
N ARG A 129 3.29 27.68 5.74
CA ARG A 129 2.09 28.51 5.76
C ARG A 129 2.39 30.00 5.63
N LEU A 130 3.54 30.43 6.14
CA LEU A 130 3.92 31.84 6.19
C LEU A 130 4.55 32.33 4.87
N LYS A 131 5.23 31.45 4.13
CA LYS A 131 5.77 31.76 2.81
C LYS A 131 4.68 31.80 1.74
N THR A 132 4.80 32.71 0.78
CA THR A 132 3.96 32.69 -0.41
C THR A 132 4.38 31.55 -1.34
N ASN A 133 3.47 31.02 -2.16
CA ASN A 133 3.78 29.88 -3.05
C ASN A 133 4.94 30.18 -4.02
N ALA A 134 5.04 31.41 -4.51
CA ALA A 134 6.11 31.84 -5.40
C ALA A 134 7.51 31.77 -4.75
N GLU A 135 7.59 31.89 -3.42
CA GLU A 135 8.85 31.85 -2.66
C GLU A 135 9.23 30.45 -2.15
N LYS A 136 8.28 29.50 -2.18
CA LYS A 136 8.50 28.15 -1.65
C LYS A 136 9.39 27.35 -2.58
N ARG A 137 10.38 26.67 -2.01
CA ARG A 137 11.24 25.74 -2.73
C ARG A 137 10.85 24.30 -2.44
N ILE A 138 10.50 23.54 -3.47
CA ILE A 138 10.01 22.16 -3.30
C ILE A 138 10.93 21.21 -4.05
N ALA A 139 11.35 20.14 -3.39
CA ALA A 139 12.13 19.08 -4.02
C ALA A 139 11.26 17.83 -4.20
N ILE A 140 11.04 17.43 -5.45
CA ILE A 140 10.33 16.21 -5.82
C ILE A 140 11.37 15.12 -6.09
N ILE A 141 11.37 14.05 -5.32
CA ILE A 141 12.36 12.98 -5.41
C ILE A 141 11.69 11.71 -5.93
N LEU A 142 12.19 11.21 -7.05
CA LEU A 142 11.76 9.97 -7.69
C LEU A 142 12.48 8.78 -7.06
N SER A 143 11.71 7.74 -6.73
CA SER A 143 12.26 6.44 -6.35
C SER A 143 13.07 5.83 -7.50
N ASN A 144 14.21 5.21 -7.18
CA ASN A 144 15.10 4.62 -8.18
C ASN A 144 15.70 3.31 -7.68
N TYR A 145 14.86 2.28 -7.59
CA TYR A 145 15.28 0.94 -7.21
C TYR A 145 14.54 -0.13 -8.04
N PRO A 146 15.28 -1.06 -8.69
CA PRO A 146 16.73 -1.06 -8.93
C PRO A 146 17.20 0.16 -9.75
N THR A 147 18.50 0.49 -9.72
CA THR A 147 19.05 1.77 -10.20
C THR A 147 19.27 1.85 -11.72
N LYS A 148 18.47 1.12 -12.50
CA LYS A 148 18.57 1.08 -13.96
C LYS A 148 17.76 2.19 -14.59
N ASP A 149 18.21 2.71 -15.73
CA ASP A 149 17.50 3.79 -16.44
C ASP A 149 16.06 3.38 -16.78
N ALA A 150 15.84 2.12 -17.13
CA ALA A 150 14.50 1.54 -17.39
C ALA A 150 13.59 1.44 -16.13
N ARG A 151 14.08 1.82 -14.95
CA ARG A 151 13.37 1.76 -13.66
C ARG A 151 13.32 3.12 -12.95
N VAL A 152 13.66 4.20 -13.64
CA VAL A 152 13.51 5.56 -13.11
C VAL A 152 12.05 5.82 -12.72
N GLY A 153 11.81 6.21 -11.47
CA GLY A 153 10.46 6.45 -10.97
C GLY A 153 9.63 5.18 -10.76
N ASN A 154 10.27 4.00 -10.67
CA ASN A 154 9.56 2.74 -10.44
C ASN A 154 8.67 2.83 -9.18
N ALA A 155 7.37 2.62 -9.37
CA ALA A 155 6.37 2.65 -8.31
C ALA A 155 5.31 1.59 -8.57
N VAL A 156 4.81 0.99 -7.49
CA VAL A 156 3.74 -0.02 -7.61
C VAL A 156 2.43 0.66 -7.99
N GLY A 157 2.00 0.45 -9.24
CA GLY A 157 0.68 0.87 -9.71
C GLY A 157 0.51 2.37 -9.92
N LEU A 158 1.61 3.11 -10.10
CA LEU A 158 1.58 4.55 -10.36
C LEU A 158 2.43 4.86 -11.60
N ASP A 159 1.89 5.64 -12.52
CA ASP A 159 2.67 6.31 -13.55
C ASP A 159 3.37 7.51 -12.92
N THR A 160 4.53 7.26 -12.32
CA THR A 160 5.27 8.27 -11.57
C THR A 160 5.67 9.47 -12.45
N PRO A 161 6.23 9.29 -13.67
CA PRO A 161 6.58 10.44 -14.51
C PRO A 161 5.38 11.31 -14.88
N ALA A 162 4.26 10.73 -15.32
CA ALA A 162 3.05 11.50 -15.64
C ALA A 162 2.48 12.19 -14.38
N SER A 163 2.46 11.48 -13.25
CA SER A 163 2.04 12.04 -11.96
C SER A 163 2.88 13.25 -11.55
N VAL A 164 4.19 13.23 -11.75
CA VAL A 164 5.05 14.39 -11.46
C VAL A 164 4.75 15.56 -12.38
N VAL A 165 4.50 15.33 -13.66
CA VAL A 165 4.07 16.39 -14.59
C VAL A 165 2.75 17.02 -14.13
N ASN A 166 1.78 16.21 -13.69
CA ASN A 166 0.53 16.70 -13.11
C ASN A 166 0.75 17.54 -11.85
N ILE A 167 1.63 17.10 -10.94
CA ILE A 167 2.02 17.87 -9.76
C ILE A 167 2.64 19.21 -10.18
N LEU A 168 3.58 19.22 -11.13
CA LEU A 168 4.26 20.44 -11.60
C LEU A 168 3.28 21.45 -12.20
N ASN A 169 2.34 21.00 -13.03
CA ASN A 169 1.29 21.84 -13.62
C ASN A 169 0.37 22.41 -12.53
N ALA A 170 -0.10 21.58 -11.60
CA ALA A 170 -0.95 22.04 -10.50
C ALA A 170 -0.22 23.02 -9.56
N MET A 171 1.08 22.82 -9.33
CA MET A 171 1.91 23.76 -8.58
C MET A 171 2.02 25.11 -9.30
N LYS A 172 2.24 25.11 -10.62
CA LYS A 172 2.27 26.34 -11.41
C LYS A 172 0.95 27.10 -11.33
N ASP A 173 -0.18 26.41 -11.46
CA ASP A 173 -1.52 26.99 -11.35
C ASP A 173 -1.82 27.53 -9.94
N ALA A 174 -1.27 26.88 -8.91
CA ALA A 174 -1.32 27.36 -7.53
C ALA A 174 -0.35 28.52 -7.23
N GLY A 175 0.39 29.01 -8.21
CA GLY A 175 1.28 30.18 -8.11
C GLY A 175 2.68 29.88 -7.57
N TYR A 176 3.14 28.63 -7.62
CA TYR A 176 4.54 28.30 -7.38
C TYR A 176 5.40 28.77 -8.56
N HIS A 177 6.66 29.13 -8.28
CA HIS A 177 7.61 29.47 -9.34
C HIS A 177 8.20 28.19 -9.96
N VAL A 178 7.50 27.66 -10.97
CA VAL A 178 7.93 26.50 -11.76
C VAL A 178 8.17 26.94 -13.20
N THR A 179 9.34 26.63 -13.76
CA THR A 179 9.74 26.99 -15.13
C THR A 179 10.07 25.74 -15.94
N ASP A 180 9.89 25.81 -17.26
CA ASP A 180 10.34 24.75 -18.19
C ASP A 180 9.81 23.35 -17.85
N ILE A 181 8.52 23.27 -17.50
CA ILE A 181 7.84 22.00 -17.18
C ILE A 181 7.89 21.10 -18.43
N PRO A 182 8.31 19.83 -18.31
CA PRO A 182 8.25 18.86 -19.40
C PRO A 182 6.82 18.69 -19.94
N ALA A 183 6.69 18.42 -21.23
CA ALA A 183 5.40 18.22 -21.90
C ALA A 183 4.68 16.98 -21.37
N ASP A 184 5.42 15.93 -21.07
CA ASP A 184 4.92 14.64 -20.60
C ASP A 184 5.95 13.89 -19.74
N GLY A 185 5.56 12.70 -19.26
CA GLY A 185 6.40 11.84 -18.43
C GLY A 185 7.66 11.35 -19.16
N ASP A 186 7.57 11.08 -20.46
CA ASP A 186 8.71 10.61 -21.26
C ASP A 186 9.78 11.69 -21.36
N GLU A 187 9.39 12.94 -21.67
CA GLU A 187 10.32 14.07 -21.70
C GLU A 187 10.97 14.29 -20.33
N LEU A 188 10.21 14.15 -19.24
CA LEU A 188 10.76 14.25 -17.89
C LEU A 188 11.89 13.23 -17.65
N VAL A 189 11.64 11.95 -17.98
CA VAL A 189 12.63 10.87 -17.79
C VAL A 189 13.85 11.07 -18.68
N HIS A 190 13.65 11.40 -19.96
CA HIS A 190 14.76 11.66 -20.89
C HIS A 190 15.64 12.82 -20.42
N ARG A 191 15.05 13.94 -19.97
CA ARG A 191 15.81 15.09 -19.46
C ARG A 191 16.64 14.74 -18.21
N ILE A 192 16.16 13.85 -17.35
CA ILE A 192 16.92 13.36 -16.18
C ILE A 192 18.11 12.50 -16.65
N ILE A 193 17.88 11.55 -17.55
CA ILE A 193 18.91 10.64 -18.06
C ILE A 193 20.01 11.41 -18.82
N GLU A 194 19.64 12.38 -19.66
CA GLU A 194 20.58 13.23 -20.41
C GLU A 194 21.50 14.05 -19.50
N ARG A 195 21.04 14.40 -18.30
CA ARG A 195 21.84 15.17 -17.34
C ARG A 195 22.63 14.30 -16.41
N CYS A 196 22.01 13.36 -15.70
CA CYS A 196 22.70 12.41 -14.81
C CYS A 196 21.67 11.42 -14.27
N SER A 197 21.88 10.13 -14.52
CA SER A 197 21.13 9.05 -13.86
C SER A 197 22.00 8.32 -12.84
N ASN A 198 21.45 7.26 -12.22
CA ASN A 198 22.20 6.37 -11.33
C ASN A 198 22.68 5.08 -12.04
N ASP A 199 22.42 4.90 -13.33
CA ASP A 199 22.78 3.68 -14.04
C ASP A 199 24.24 3.72 -14.48
N THR A 200 25.11 3.05 -13.74
CA THR A 200 26.56 3.05 -13.98
C THR A 200 26.96 2.42 -15.30
N ASP A 201 26.08 1.63 -15.94
CA ASP A 201 26.39 0.97 -17.21
C ASP A 201 26.33 1.96 -18.38
N THR A 202 25.50 3.00 -18.28
CA THR A 202 25.25 4.01 -19.31
C THR A 202 25.81 5.39 -18.94
N LEU A 203 26.08 5.63 -17.66
CA LEU A 203 26.52 6.92 -17.14
C LEU A 203 27.91 7.33 -17.63
N THR A 204 27.99 8.51 -18.25
CA THR A 204 29.23 9.12 -18.76
C THR A 204 29.78 10.20 -17.82
N GLU A 205 31.07 10.52 -17.94
CA GLU A 205 31.67 11.65 -17.22
C GLU A 205 31.04 12.99 -17.60
N GLU A 206 30.57 13.14 -18.85
CA GLU A 206 29.88 14.34 -19.31
C GLU A 206 28.54 14.52 -18.60
N GLN A 207 27.74 13.46 -18.48
CA GLN A 207 26.51 13.48 -17.68
C GLN A 207 26.82 13.82 -16.21
N LEU A 208 27.80 13.17 -15.57
CA LEU A 208 28.19 13.56 -14.19
C LEU A 208 28.52 15.06 -14.04
N ARG A 209 29.07 15.71 -15.08
CA ARG A 209 29.31 17.15 -15.10
C ARG A 209 28.06 17.99 -15.38
N LEU A 210 27.06 17.46 -16.09
CA LEU A 210 25.78 18.11 -16.39
C LEU A 210 24.70 17.90 -15.32
N ALA A 211 25.00 17.15 -14.26
CA ALA A 211 24.15 16.97 -13.09
C ALA A 211 23.60 18.31 -12.57
N ALA A 212 22.39 18.29 -12.00
CA ALA A 212 21.68 19.50 -11.55
C ALA A 212 22.40 20.24 -10.41
N GLY A 213 23.28 19.55 -9.69
CA GLY A 213 24.12 20.16 -8.67
C GLY A 213 25.37 19.36 -8.38
N HIS A 214 26.32 20.01 -7.71
CA HIS A 214 27.56 19.39 -7.26
C HIS A 214 27.81 19.77 -5.81
N VAL A 215 28.19 18.78 -4.99
CA VAL A 215 28.69 19.02 -3.63
C VAL A 215 30.19 18.88 -3.67
N THR A 216 30.90 19.98 -3.40
CA THR A 216 32.36 19.92 -3.37
C THR A 216 32.87 19.05 -2.23
N GLY A 217 34.00 18.37 -2.44
CA GLY A 217 34.60 17.53 -1.40
C GLY A 217 34.90 18.31 -0.12
N LYS A 218 35.26 19.60 -0.23
CA LYS A 218 35.40 20.51 0.92
C LYS A 218 34.08 20.73 1.65
N GLN A 219 33.03 21.10 0.91
CA GLN A 219 31.70 21.34 1.49
C GLN A 219 31.17 20.10 2.21
N TYR A 220 31.31 18.92 1.60
CA TYR A 220 30.88 17.68 2.23
C TYR A 220 31.70 17.36 3.49
N LYS A 221 33.02 17.57 3.47
CA LYS A 221 33.88 17.40 4.65
C LYS A 221 33.44 18.31 5.79
N ASP A 222 33.12 19.57 5.50
CA ASP A 222 32.63 20.53 6.50
C ASP A 222 31.32 20.03 7.13
N TRP A 223 30.34 19.59 6.32
CA TRP A 223 29.11 18.96 6.82
C TRP A 223 29.38 17.69 7.64
N PHE A 224 30.26 16.83 7.16
CA PHE A 224 30.61 15.57 7.81
C PHE A 224 31.17 15.77 9.22
N THR A 225 31.87 16.88 9.49
CA THR A 225 32.36 17.20 10.84
C THR A 225 31.22 17.42 11.86
N THR A 226 30.04 17.82 11.39
CA THR A 226 28.86 18.11 12.22
C THR A 226 28.04 16.86 12.57
N PHE A 227 28.23 15.75 11.84
CA PHE A 227 27.47 14.52 12.08
C PHE A 227 27.83 13.89 13.42
N PRO A 228 26.94 13.12 14.06
CA PRO A 228 27.28 12.37 15.27
C PRO A 228 28.51 11.48 15.06
N LYS A 229 29.30 11.28 16.13
CA LYS A 229 30.55 10.49 16.05
C LYS A 229 30.34 9.05 15.61
N GLN A 230 29.21 8.45 15.97
CA GLN A 230 28.81 7.13 15.50
C GLN A 230 28.67 7.12 13.97
N VAL A 231 27.86 8.02 13.41
CA VAL A 231 27.63 8.16 11.97
C VAL A 231 28.93 8.40 11.21
N GLN A 232 29.83 9.26 11.74
CA GLN A 232 31.14 9.48 11.12
C GLN A 232 32.00 8.22 11.08
N THR A 233 31.94 7.39 12.12
CA THR A 233 32.71 6.14 12.20
C THR A 233 32.16 5.10 11.22
N GLU A 234 30.85 4.92 11.21
CA GLU A 234 30.16 3.94 10.36
C GLU A 234 30.33 4.26 8.87
N LEU A 235 30.14 5.52 8.47
CA LEU A 235 30.34 5.94 7.07
C LEU A 235 31.79 5.73 6.63
N ARG A 236 32.77 6.04 7.49
CA ARG A 236 34.19 5.78 7.18
C ARG A 236 34.49 4.30 7.03
N ALA A 237 33.93 3.48 7.92
CA ALA A 237 34.13 2.04 7.89
C ALA A 237 33.53 1.41 6.62
N ALA A 238 32.35 1.87 6.20
CA ALA A 238 31.66 1.33 5.04
C ALA A 238 32.19 1.89 3.70
N TRP A 239 32.55 3.17 3.64
CA TRP A 239 32.76 3.89 2.37
C TRP A 239 34.07 4.70 2.27
N GLY A 240 34.95 4.60 3.28
CA GLY A 240 36.24 5.29 3.30
C GLY A 240 36.14 6.76 3.73
N GLU A 241 37.18 7.55 3.45
CA GLU A 241 37.16 8.97 3.85
C GLU A 241 36.23 9.81 2.95
N PRO A 242 35.54 10.83 3.52
CA PRO A 242 34.74 11.76 2.75
C PRO A 242 35.57 12.46 1.65
N PRO A 243 35.01 12.70 0.44
CA PRO A 243 33.61 12.53 0.05
C PRO A 243 33.22 11.13 -0.46
N GLY A 244 34.08 10.13 -0.35
CA GLY A 244 33.87 8.82 -0.99
C GLY A 244 34.16 8.83 -2.49
N GLN A 245 33.66 7.82 -3.20
CA GLN A 245 33.92 7.59 -4.64
C GLN A 245 32.65 7.46 -5.51
N VAL A 246 31.49 7.24 -4.90
CA VAL A 246 30.22 6.97 -5.59
C VAL A 246 29.69 8.24 -6.27
N TYR A 247 29.41 8.19 -7.58
CA TYR A 247 29.01 9.32 -8.46
C TYR A 247 29.88 10.58 -8.29
N ARG A 248 31.19 10.37 -8.22
CA ARG A 248 32.18 11.43 -8.06
C ARG A 248 32.69 11.90 -9.42
N THR A 249 32.76 13.21 -9.61
CA THR A 249 33.43 13.86 -10.75
C THR A 249 34.48 14.84 -10.23
N GLY A 250 35.77 14.53 -10.44
CA GLY A 250 36.86 15.27 -9.80
C GLY A 250 36.87 15.10 -8.27
N ASP A 251 36.70 16.18 -7.50
CA ASP A 251 36.50 16.13 -6.03
C ASP A 251 35.05 16.35 -5.61
N ASP A 252 34.13 16.41 -6.58
CA ASP A 252 32.75 16.79 -6.36
C ASP A 252 31.80 15.58 -6.51
N LEU A 253 30.72 15.58 -5.74
CA LEU A 253 29.65 14.58 -5.80
C LEU A 253 28.49 15.13 -6.64
N ALA A 254 28.10 14.40 -7.68
CA ALA A 254 27.05 14.81 -8.62
C ALA A 254 25.64 14.59 -8.06
N ILE A 255 24.71 15.52 -8.27
CA ILE A 255 23.31 15.44 -7.84
C ILE A 255 22.41 15.24 -9.05
N ALA A 256 21.88 14.03 -9.19
CA ALA A 256 21.00 13.64 -10.29
C ALA A 256 19.64 14.35 -10.22
N GLY A 257 19.22 14.98 -11.32
CA GLY A 257 17.93 15.67 -11.43
C GLY A 257 17.91 16.80 -12.44
N ILE A 258 16.84 17.59 -12.38
CA ILE A 258 16.60 18.79 -13.17
C ILE A 258 16.12 19.94 -12.27
N ASP A 259 16.54 21.16 -12.61
CA ASP A 259 16.10 22.40 -11.96
C ASP A 259 15.00 23.05 -12.81
N LEU A 260 13.86 23.31 -12.17
CA LEU A 260 12.65 23.91 -12.76
C LEU A 260 12.28 25.21 -12.02
N GLY A 261 13.28 26.00 -11.59
CA GLY A 261 13.09 27.28 -10.88
C GLY A 261 13.14 27.10 -9.36
N ASN A 262 12.02 27.27 -8.68
CA ASN A 262 11.93 26.93 -7.25
C ASN A 262 11.48 25.48 -7.01
N VAL A 263 11.44 24.66 -8.07
CA VAL A 263 11.17 23.23 -7.96
C VAL A 263 12.35 22.44 -8.51
N PHE A 264 12.81 21.46 -7.75
CA PHE A 264 13.85 20.52 -8.16
C PHE A 264 13.20 19.14 -8.31
N VAL A 265 13.39 18.48 -9.47
CA VAL A 265 12.99 17.08 -9.65
C VAL A 265 14.24 16.23 -9.72
N GLY A 266 14.43 15.37 -8.73
CA GLY A 266 15.66 14.61 -8.55
C GLY A 266 15.44 13.11 -8.46
N LEU A 267 16.52 12.36 -8.64
CA LEU A 267 16.52 10.90 -8.61
C LEU A 267 17.15 10.42 -7.31
N GLN A 268 16.43 9.63 -6.51
CA GLN A 268 16.95 9.14 -5.24
C GLN A 268 18.25 8.33 -5.47
N PRO A 269 19.35 8.63 -4.76
CA PRO A 269 20.59 7.86 -4.89
C PRO A 269 20.44 6.38 -4.53
N PRO A 270 21.30 5.48 -5.07
CA PRO A 270 21.32 4.09 -4.64
C PRO A 270 21.71 3.96 -3.17
N ARG A 271 21.09 2.99 -2.52
CA ARG A 271 21.33 2.64 -1.11
C ARG A 271 22.78 2.27 -0.80
N GLY A 272 23.50 1.67 -1.76
CA GLY A 272 24.90 1.26 -1.65
C GLY A 272 25.17 -0.24 -1.91
N PHE A 273 24.16 -1.11 -1.94
CA PHE A 273 24.40 -2.56 -2.11
C PHE A 273 25.06 -2.95 -3.45
N GLY A 274 24.76 -2.23 -4.55
CA GLY A 274 25.47 -2.42 -5.82
C GLY A 274 26.95 -2.01 -5.76
N GLU A 275 27.26 -0.98 -4.96
CA GLU A 275 28.62 -0.45 -4.77
C GLU A 275 29.45 -1.32 -3.82
N ASN A 276 28.81 -2.14 -2.99
CA ASN A 276 29.45 -3.15 -2.16
C ASN A 276 28.68 -4.48 -2.19
N PRO A 277 28.83 -5.30 -3.24
CA PRO A 277 28.10 -6.57 -3.39
C PRO A 277 28.38 -7.57 -2.25
N ILE A 278 29.55 -7.50 -1.62
CA ILE A 278 29.92 -8.37 -0.49
C ILE A 278 29.04 -8.07 0.73
N ALA A 279 28.69 -6.80 0.95
CA ALA A 279 27.83 -6.39 2.06
C ALA A 279 26.42 -7.00 1.98
N VAL A 280 25.93 -7.34 0.78
CA VAL A 280 24.64 -8.06 0.62
C VAL A 280 24.62 -9.38 1.40
N TYR A 281 25.76 -10.06 1.51
CA TYR A 281 25.88 -11.36 2.21
C TYR A 281 26.15 -11.23 3.72
N HIS A 282 26.68 -10.09 4.16
CA HIS A 282 27.27 -9.96 5.50
C HIS A 282 26.75 -8.80 6.34
N SER A 283 26.04 -7.84 5.74
CA SER A 283 25.69 -6.57 6.40
C SER A 283 24.32 -6.06 5.95
N PRO A 284 23.22 -6.59 6.51
CA PRO A 284 21.88 -6.06 6.25
C PRO A 284 21.71 -4.60 6.73
N ASP A 285 22.56 -4.16 7.65
CA ASP A 285 22.62 -2.85 8.28
C ASP A 285 23.63 -1.88 7.62
N LEU A 286 24.13 -2.19 6.42
CA LEU A 286 25.12 -1.36 5.69
C LEU A 286 24.76 0.13 5.71
N ALA A 287 25.65 1.02 6.17
CA ALA A 287 25.41 2.47 6.14
C ALA A 287 25.18 2.99 4.70
N PRO A 288 24.36 4.04 4.48
CA PRO A 288 24.23 4.66 3.15
C PRO A 288 25.56 5.23 2.68
N THR A 289 25.72 5.43 1.37
CA THR A 289 26.95 6.00 0.81
C THR A 289 27.13 7.47 1.22
N HIS A 290 28.35 7.98 1.15
CA HIS A 290 28.62 9.41 1.31
C HIS A 290 27.79 10.27 0.32
N HIS A 291 27.66 9.80 -0.91
CA HIS A 291 26.84 10.41 -1.96
C HIS A 291 25.37 10.51 -1.58
N TYR A 292 24.77 9.44 -1.03
CA TYR A 292 23.39 9.44 -0.57
C TYR A 292 23.14 10.54 0.47
N VAL A 293 24.03 10.64 1.47
CA VAL A 293 23.92 11.68 2.51
C VAL A 293 24.17 13.07 1.93
N ALA A 294 25.14 13.22 1.04
CA ALA A 294 25.45 14.49 0.38
C ALA A 294 24.27 15.00 -0.46
N TYR A 295 23.55 14.10 -1.14
CA TYR A 295 22.38 14.43 -1.96
C TYR A 295 21.28 15.08 -1.12
N TYR A 296 20.85 14.44 -0.04
CA TYR A 296 19.80 15.01 0.82
C TYR A 296 20.26 16.29 1.53
N ARG A 297 21.54 16.38 1.91
CA ARG A 297 22.12 17.61 2.46
C ARG A 297 22.17 18.75 1.43
N TRP A 298 22.46 18.45 0.16
CA TRP A 298 22.41 19.43 -0.92
C TRP A 298 20.99 19.98 -1.10
N VAL A 299 19.99 19.08 -1.16
CA VAL A 299 18.57 19.48 -1.29
C VAL A 299 18.15 20.43 -0.17
N ARG A 300 18.58 20.15 1.06
CA ARG A 300 18.24 20.95 2.24
C ARG A 300 19.07 22.23 2.40
N ASP A 301 20.38 22.19 2.20
CA ASP A 301 21.27 23.30 2.57
C ASP A 301 21.66 24.19 1.38
N VAL A 302 21.69 23.63 0.17
CA VAL A 302 22.09 24.33 -1.06
C VAL A 302 20.85 24.74 -1.86
N PHE A 303 20.01 23.77 -2.23
CA PHE A 303 18.72 24.07 -2.88
C PHE A 303 17.76 24.75 -1.91
N LYS A 304 17.86 24.47 -0.60
CA LYS A 304 17.05 25.08 0.47
C LYS A 304 15.57 24.74 0.35
N ALA A 305 15.29 23.45 0.14
CA ALA A 305 13.93 22.93 0.14
C ALA A 305 13.18 23.34 1.43
N ASP A 306 11.99 23.89 1.24
CA ASP A 306 11.01 24.13 2.29
C ASP A 306 10.20 22.87 2.60
N ALA A 307 10.02 22.00 1.61
CA ALA A 307 9.46 20.66 1.75
C ALA A 307 10.03 19.72 0.67
N MET A 308 10.00 18.44 0.95
CA MET A 308 10.27 17.37 -0.01
C MET A 308 8.99 16.60 -0.32
N VAL A 309 8.85 16.14 -1.56
CA VAL A 309 7.81 15.22 -2.00
C VAL A 309 8.52 13.98 -2.56
N HIS A 310 8.39 12.84 -1.90
CA HIS A 310 8.83 11.57 -2.47
C HIS A 310 7.69 10.99 -3.31
N VAL A 311 7.91 10.71 -4.59
CA VAL A 311 6.84 10.20 -5.46
C VAL A 311 7.15 8.76 -5.85
N GLY A 312 6.20 7.89 -5.55
CA GLY A 312 6.26 6.47 -5.88
C GLY A 312 6.67 5.59 -4.69
N LYS A 313 5.80 4.65 -4.34
CA LYS A 313 6.09 3.55 -3.41
C LYS A 313 7.16 2.63 -4.01
N HIS A 314 8.32 2.42 -3.39
CA HIS A 314 8.86 3.16 -2.24
C HIS A 314 10.29 3.60 -2.54
N GLY A 315 10.66 4.72 -1.94
CA GLY A 315 12.04 5.12 -1.75
C GLY A 315 12.75 4.22 -0.73
N THR A 316 14.03 4.50 -0.54
CA THR A 316 14.93 3.72 0.31
C THR A 316 15.30 4.43 1.61
N MET A 317 14.85 5.69 1.80
CA MET A 317 15.31 6.58 2.87
C MET A 317 14.75 6.16 4.24
N GLU A 318 13.47 5.81 4.28
CA GLU A 318 12.76 5.28 5.43
C GLU A 318 13.22 3.87 5.84
N TRP A 319 14.01 3.20 4.98
CA TRP A 319 14.58 1.87 5.20
C TRP A 319 16.07 1.91 5.56
N LEU A 320 16.67 3.10 5.67
CA LEU A 320 18.06 3.23 6.11
C LEU A 320 18.25 2.70 7.55
N PRO A 321 19.47 2.33 7.96
CA PRO A 321 19.74 1.71 9.25
C PRO A 321 19.46 2.68 10.40
N GLY A 322 19.08 2.13 11.55
CA GLY A 322 18.71 2.88 12.73
C GLY A 322 17.50 2.25 13.41
N LYS A 323 16.97 2.93 14.43
CA LYS A 323 15.86 2.42 15.23
C LYS A 323 14.61 2.14 14.39
N GLY A 324 13.84 1.13 14.75
CA GLY A 324 12.58 0.78 14.09
C GLY A 324 11.53 1.88 14.20
N ILE A 325 11.44 2.54 15.36
CA ILE A 325 10.56 3.68 15.61
C ILE A 325 11.08 4.60 16.71
N GLY A 326 10.74 5.90 16.65
CA GLY A 326 11.21 6.88 17.62
C GLY A 326 12.72 7.11 17.45
N LEU A 327 13.10 7.69 16.33
CA LEU A 327 14.48 7.79 15.89
C LEU A 327 15.37 8.68 16.78
N SER A 328 16.67 8.35 16.78
CA SER A 328 17.76 9.16 17.33
C SER A 328 18.47 9.96 16.22
N ASN A 329 19.31 10.94 16.60
CA ASN A 329 20.16 11.68 15.65
C ASN A 329 21.18 10.82 14.90
N THR A 330 21.39 9.58 15.34
CA THR A 330 22.27 8.60 14.69
C THR A 330 21.54 7.72 13.68
N CYS A 331 20.20 7.77 13.61
CA CYS A 331 19.42 7.03 12.63
C CYS A 331 19.55 7.70 11.26
N TYR A 332 19.93 6.94 10.24
CA TYR A 332 20.19 7.49 8.91
C TYR A 332 19.01 8.16 8.20
N PRO A 333 17.73 7.77 8.41
CA PRO A 333 16.61 8.56 7.92
C PRO A 333 16.63 10.00 8.46
N GLU A 334 16.96 10.20 9.74
CA GLU A 334 17.09 11.54 10.34
C GLU A 334 18.37 12.25 9.88
N VAL A 335 19.49 11.54 9.73
CA VAL A 335 20.76 12.12 9.23
C VAL A 335 20.58 12.73 7.83
N THR A 336 19.76 12.10 7.00
CA THR A 336 19.48 12.52 5.62
C THR A 336 18.40 13.61 5.57
N LEU A 337 17.20 13.34 6.07
CA LEU A 337 16.05 14.23 5.96
C LEU A 337 16.07 15.41 6.95
N GLU A 338 16.53 15.15 8.17
CA GLU A 338 16.51 16.08 9.29
C GLU A 338 15.14 16.76 9.51
N ASP A 339 15.06 18.09 9.49
CA ASP A 339 13.89 18.87 9.88
C ASP A 339 13.01 19.29 8.68
N VAL A 340 13.23 18.71 7.50
CA VAL A 340 12.48 19.05 6.29
C VAL A 340 11.12 18.31 6.30
N PRO A 341 9.99 19.03 6.16
CA PRO A 341 8.68 18.43 5.93
C PRO A 341 8.70 17.49 4.71
N LEU A 342 8.22 16.26 4.91
CA LEU A 342 8.15 15.24 3.85
C LEU A 342 6.69 14.92 3.53
N PHE A 343 6.33 15.04 2.27
CA PHE A 343 5.07 14.55 1.70
C PHE A 343 5.34 13.32 0.83
N TYR A 344 4.37 12.42 0.78
CA TYR A 344 4.56 11.15 0.10
C TYR A 344 3.25 10.66 -0.53
N PRO A 345 3.06 10.88 -1.85
CA PRO A 345 2.09 10.13 -2.62
C PRO A 345 2.31 8.63 -2.50
N PHE A 346 1.32 7.90 -1.97
CA PHE A 346 1.48 6.48 -1.60
C PHE A 346 0.22 5.67 -1.91
N ILE A 347 0.36 4.46 -2.44
CA ILE A 347 -0.81 3.65 -2.81
C ILE A 347 -1.63 3.23 -1.56
N ILE A 348 -2.95 3.44 -1.61
CA ILE A 348 -3.87 3.19 -0.48
C ILE A 348 -3.84 1.74 0.04
N ASN A 349 -3.52 0.78 -0.83
CA ASN A 349 -3.50 -0.65 -0.52
C ASN A 349 -2.18 -1.17 0.07
N ASN A 350 -1.26 -0.27 0.43
CA ASN A 350 -0.01 -0.66 1.04
C ASN A 350 0.28 0.05 2.38
N PRO A 351 -0.55 -0.22 3.40
CA PRO A 351 -0.46 0.43 4.70
C PRO A 351 0.89 0.19 5.40
N GLY A 352 1.47 -1.01 5.28
CA GLY A 352 2.66 -1.41 6.04
C GLY A 352 3.89 -0.55 5.74
N GLU A 353 4.18 -0.34 4.46
CA GLU A 353 5.34 0.47 4.06
C GLU A 353 5.05 1.97 4.19
N GLY A 354 3.80 2.41 3.99
CA GLY A 354 3.43 3.80 4.28
C GLY A 354 3.57 4.15 5.77
N ALA A 355 3.21 3.22 6.66
CA ALA A 355 3.47 3.35 8.09
C ALA A 355 4.97 3.45 8.40
N GLN A 356 5.83 2.71 7.69
CA GLN A 356 7.29 2.84 7.82
C GLN A 356 7.75 4.27 7.49
N ALA A 357 7.28 4.85 6.38
CA ALA A 357 7.60 6.23 6.00
C ALA A 357 7.09 7.25 7.05
N LYS A 358 5.86 7.09 7.55
CA LYS A 358 5.30 7.94 8.62
C LYS A 358 6.15 7.90 9.90
N ARG A 359 6.61 6.71 10.29
CA ARG A 359 7.24 6.44 11.59
C ARG A 359 8.76 6.64 11.60
N ARG A 360 9.42 6.56 10.44
CA ARG A 360 10.88 6.70 10.31
C ARG A 360 11.32 7.90 9.47
N ALA A 361 10.42 8.62 8.83
CA ALA A 361 10.75 9.81 8.06
C ALA A 361 9.76 10.96 8.25
N HIS A 362 8.94 10.92 9.33
CA HIS A 362 7.89 11.91 9.64
C HIS A 362 7.03 12.30 8.42
N ALA A 363 6.79 11.32 7.54
CA ALA A 363 6.09 11.54 6.29
C ALA A 363 4.62 11.87 6.54
N THR A 364 4.12 12.87 5.82
CA THR A 364 2.68 13.08 5.62
C THR A 364 2.30 12.36 4.33
N ILE A 365 1.60 11.24 4.47
CA ILE A 365 1.11 10.49 3.32
C ILE A 365 0.00 11.30 2.64
N VAL A 366 -0.05 11.23 1.32
CA VAL A 366 -1.21 11.64 0.54
C VAL A 366 -1.55 10.42 -0.31
N ASP A 367 -2.48 9.61 0.16
CA ASP A 367 -2.74 8.33 -0.47
C ASP A 367 -3.32 8.50 -1.88
N HIS A 368 -3.06 7.52 -2.75
CA HIS A 368 -3.58 7.53 -4.10
C HIS A 368 -4.29 6.22 -4.44
N LEU A 369 -5.15 6.29 -5.45
CA LEU A 369 -5.96 5.19 -5.93
C LEU A 369 -5.07 4.06 -6.48
N ILE A 370 -5.61 2.85 -6.44
CA ILE A 370 -5.04 1.72 -7.17
C ILE A 370 -5.18 1.96 -8.68
N PRO A 371 -4.39 1.28 -9.53
CA PRO A 371 -4.64 1.27 -10.97
C PRO A 371 -6.07 0.88 -11.32
N PRO A 372 -6.58 1.32 -12.48
CA PRO A 372 -7.73 0.70 -13.11
C PRO A 372 -7.61 -0.83 -13.14
N MET A 373 -8.75 -1.51 -12.98
CA MET A 373 -8.81 -2.98 -12.89
C MET A 373 -9.72 -3.51 -14.01
N THR A 374 -9.38 -4.68 -14.54
CA THR A 374 -10.20 -5.43 -15.53
C THR A 374 -10.07 -6.94 -15.30
N THR A 375 -10.93 -7.73 -15.96
CA THR A 375 -10.75 -9.18 -16.12
C THR A 375 -9.62 -9.47 -17.11
N ALA A 376 -8.93 -10.60 -16.94
CA ALA A 376 -7.82 -10.98 -17.82
C ALA A 376 -8.32 -11.35 -19.24
N ASP A 377 -9.53 -11.91 -19.31
CA ASP A 377 -10.16 -12.44 -20.52
C ASP A 377 -9.29 -13.50 -21.24
N SER A 378 -9.82 -14.07 -22.33
CA SER A 378 -9.10 -15.05 -23.15
C SER A 378 -8.41 -14.37 -24.33
N TYR A 379 -7.15 -14.72 -24.60
CA TYR A 379 -6.40 -14.21 -25.75
C TYR A 379 -5.48 -15.27 -26.37
N GLY A 380 -5.07 -15.05 -27.62
CA GLY A 380 -4.08 -15.89 -28.30
C GLY A 380 -4.44 -17.37 -28.33
N ASP A 381 -3.56 -18.20 -27.76
CA ASP A 381 -3.67 -19.67 -27.79
C ASP A 381 -4.79 -20.16 -26.87
N ILE A 382 -5.08 -19.45 -25.78
CA ILE A 382 -6.19 -19.75 -24.86
C ILE A 382 -7.53 -19.55 -25.56
N ALA A 383 -7.71 -18.43 -26.27
CA ALA A 383 -8.94 -18.19 -27.04
C ALA A 383 -9.12 -19.22 -28.18
N ARG A 384 -8.03 -19.71 -28.78
CA ARG A 384 -8.08 -20.79 -29.77
C ARG A 384 -8.41 -22.15 -29.15
N LEU A 385 -7.90 -22.41 -27.94
CA LEU A 385 -8.24 -23.60 -27.16
C LEU A 385 -9.73 -23.63 -26.84
N GLU A 386 -10.32 -22.51 -26.39
CA GLU A 386 -11.76 -22.39 -26.16
C GLU A 386 -12.57 -22.70 -27.43
N GLN A 387 -12.17 -22.16 -28.59
CA GLN A 387 -12.85 -22.47 -29.86
C GLN A 387 -12.81 -23.97 -30.21
N LEU A 388 -11.69 -24.64 -29.93
CA LEU A 388 -11.58 -26.09 -30.14
C LEU A 388 -12.43 -26.87 -29.14
N MET A 389 -12.49 -26.43 -27.88
CA MET A 389 -13.36 -27.01 -26.86
C MET A 389 -14.83 -26.81 -27.22
N ASP A 390 -15.20 -25.64 -27.74
CA ASP A 390 -16.53 -25.34 -28.25
C ASP A 390 -16.95 -26.29 -29.38
N GLU A 391 -16.06 -26.48 -30.36
CA GLU A 391 -16.27 -27.41 -31.47
C GLU A 391 -16.37 -28.86 -30.99
N HIS A 392 -15.56 -29.24 -29.99
CA HIS A 392 -15.61 -30.55 -29.35
C HIS A 392 -16.98 -30.82 -28.72
N TYR A 393 -17.50 -29.89 -27.91
CA TYR A 393 -18.84 -30.00 -27.31
C TYR A 393 -19.97 -30.11 -28.35
N GLN A 394 -19.90 -29.32 -29.44
CA GLN A 394 -20.88 -29.43 -30.53
C GLN A 394 -20.82 -30.79 -31.22
N CYS A 395 -19.61 -31.29 -31.46
CA CYS A 395 -19.38 -32.58 -32.13
C CYS A 395 -19.82 -33.78 -31.27
N GLN A 396 -19.80 -33.68 -29.93
CA GLN A 396 -20.26 -34.76 -29.05
C GLN A 396 -21.72 -35.19 -29.35
N THR A 397 -22.56 -34.25 -29.78
CA THR A 397 -23.97 -34.53 -30.11
C THR A 397 -24.20 -34.70 -31.61
N LEU A 398 -23.46 -33.97 -32.45
CA LEU A 398 -23.71 -33.89 -33.89
C LEU A 398 -22.92 -34.90 -34.74
N ASP A 399 -21.66 -35.16 -34.38
CA ASP A 399 -20.76 -36.03 -35.16
C ASP A 399 -19.65 -36.64 -34.28
N PRO A 400 -19.98 -37.62 -33.42
CA PRO A 400 -19.02 -38.20 -32.46
C PRO A 400 -17.80 -38.85 -33.11
N ALA A 401 -17.86 -39.18 -34.41
CA ALA A 401 -16.75 -39.78 -35.13
C ALA A 401 -15.54 -38.84 -35.28
N LYS A 402 -15.74 -37.52 -35.08
CA LYS A 402 -14.67 -36.51 -35.14
C LYS A 402 -13.99 -36.24 -33.80
N LEU A 403 -14.53 -36.73 -32.68
CA LEU A 403 -14.01 -36.42 -31.34
C LEU A 403 -12.51 -36.75 -31.20
N PRO A 404 -12.01 -37.94 -31.59
CA PRO A 404 -10.58 -38.24 -31.40
C PRO A 404 -9.63 -37.29 -32.15
N MET A 405 -10.08 -36.70 -33.25
CA MET A 405 -9.31 -35.70 -33.99
C MET A 405 -9.28 -34.36 -33.22
N LEU A 406 -10.43 -33.92 -32.70
CA LEU A 406 -10.54 -32.69 -31.92
C LEU A 406 -9.80 -32.82 -30.58
N GLU A 407 -9.90 -33.97 -29.90
CA GLU A 407 -9.15 -34.26 -28.67
C GLU A 407 -7.63 -34.18 -28.90
N GLY A 408 -7.14 -34.71 -30.04
CA GLY A 408 -5.73 -34.56 -30.44
C GLY A 408 -5.33 -33.10 -30.69
N GLN A 409 -6.19 -32.31 -31.34
CA GLN A 409 -5.94 -30.88 -31.58
C GLN A 409 -5.95 -30.06 -30.28
N ILE A 410 -6.88 -30.36 -29.37
CA ILE A 410 -6.96 -29.75 -28.04
C ILE A 410 -5.70 -30.08 -27.25
N TRP A 411 -5.25 -31.34 -27.25
CA TRP A 411 -4.01 -31.73 -26.57
C TRP A 411 -2.77 -31.03 -27.15
N ASP A 412 -2.64 -30.98 -28.47
CA ASP A 412 -1.53 -30.26 -29.12
C ASP A 412 -1.54 -28.77 -28.75
N MET A 413 -2.72 -28.16 -28.64
CA MET A 413 -2.88 -26.76 -28.21
C MET A 413 -2.51 -26.57 -26.73
N VAL A 414 -2.92 -27.48 -25.85
CA VAL A 414 -2.55 -27.48 -24.42
C VAL A 414 -1.02 -27.53 -24.27
N ARG A 415 -0.33 -28.41 -25.00
CA ARG A 415 1.14 -28.47 -24.97
C ARG A 415 1.80 -27.24 -25.60
N GLN A 416 1.23 -26.71 -26.68
CA GLN A 416 1.74 -25.51 -27.34
C GLN A 416 1.67 -24.29 -26.41
N ALA A 417 0.63 -24.20 -25.59
CA ALA A 417 0.42 -23.14 -24.61
C ALA A 417 1.13 -23.40 -23.27
N ASP A 418 1.91 -24.49 -23.14
CA ASP A 418 2.53 -24.98 -21.89
C ASP A 418 1.54 -25.24 -20.73
N LEU A 419 0.24 -25.36 -21.04
CA LEU A 419 -0.84 -25.60 -20.05
C LEU A 419 -0.80 -27.03 -19.49
N ASP A 420 -0.09 -27.95 -20.13
CA ASP A 420 0.15 -29.31 -19.61
C ASP A 420 0.84 -29.27 -18.23
N ARG A 421 1.72 -28.26 -18.00
CA ARG A 421 2.38 -28.05 -16.71
C ARG A 421 1.46 -27.46 -15.66
N ASP A 422 0.68 -26.45 -16.02
CA ASP A 422 -0.26 -25.79 -15.11
C ASP A 422 -1.35 -26.76 -14.63
N LEU A 423 -1.82 -27.62 -15.54
CA LEU A 423 -2.81 -28.66 -15.23
C LEU A 423 -2.18 -29.91 -14.57
N GLY A 424 -0.86 -29.99 -14.47
CA GLY A 424 -0.15 -31.12 -13.85
C GLY A 424 -0.25 -32.44 -14.62
N VAL A 425 -0.31 -32.39 -15.96
CA VAL A 425 -0.53 -33.55 -16.83
C VAL A 425 0.63 -33.74 -17.80
N ASP A 426 1.42 -34.81 -17.64
CA ASP A 426 2.62 -35.05 -18.47
C ASP A 426 2.33 -35.66 -19.87
N GLU A 427 1.25 -36.43 -19.97
CA GLU A 427 0.85 -37.18 -21.17
C GLU A 427 -0.65 -37.03 -21.45
N GLN A 428 -1.08 -37.26 -22.70
CA GLN A 428 -2.48 -37.12 -23.08
C GLN A 428 -3.36 -38.06 -22.22
N PRO A 429 -4.38 -37.54 -21.51
CA PRO A 429 -5.23 -38.37 -20.65
C PRO A 429 -6.03 -39.41 -21.43
N GLU A 430 -6.19 -40.60 -20.84
CA GLU A 430 -7.07 -41.65 -21.39
C GLU A 430 -8.55 -41.28 -21.26
N ASP A 431 -8.93 -40.56 -20.20
CA ASP A 431 -10.25 -39.97 -20.03
C ASP A 431 -10.22 -38.48 -20.42
N PHE A 432 -10.47 -38.22 -21.70
CA PHE A 432 -10.46 -36.86 -22.22
C PHE A 432 -11.70 -36.05 -21.79
N GLY A 433 -12.78 -36.71 -21.37
CA GLY A 433 -14.00 -36.05 -20.92
C GLY A 433 -13.80 -35.30 -19.61
N ASP A 434 -13.24 -35.99 -18.61
CA ASP A 434 -12.87 -35.38 -17.33
C ASP A 434 -11.76 -34.33 -17.50
N PHE A 435 -10.83 -34.57 -18.42
CA PHE A 435 -9.77 -33.60 -18.72
C PHE A 435 -10.30 -32.29 -19.31
N ILE A 436 -11.31 -32.36 -20.19
CA ILE A 436 -11.98 -31.17 -20.74
C ILE A 436 -12.62 -30.33 -19.62
N LEU A 437 -13.28 -30.97 -18.65
CA LEU A 437 -13.87 -30.27 -17.50
C LEU A 437 -12.81 -29.59 -16.62
N HIS A 438 -11.65 -30.23 -16.47
CA HIS A 438 -10.52 -29.64 -15.76
C HIS A 438 -9.95 -28.42 -16.50
N ILE A 439 -9.79 -28.50 -17.84
CA ILE A 439 -9.38 -27.36 -18.65
C ILE A 439 -10.38 -26.22 -18.53
N ASP A 440 -11.69 -26.49 -18.65
CA ASP A 440 -12.74 -25.47 -18.55
C ASP A 440 -12.67 -24.71 -17.23
N GLY A 441 -12.52 -25.43 -16.11
CA GLY A 441 -12.38 -24.81 -14.79
C GLY A 441 -11.17 -23.88 -14.71
N TYR A 442 -10.01 -24.38 -15.14
CA TYR A 442 -8.77 -23.61 -15.14
C TYR A 442 -8.85 -22.36 -16.05
N LEU A 443 -9.41 -22.49 -17.26
CA LEU A 443 -9.60 -21.36 -18.16
C LEU A 443 -10.58 -20.32 -17.60
N CYS A 444 -11.66 -20.77 -16.95
CA CYS A 444 -12.60 -19.87 -16.28
C CYS A 444 -11.93 -19.07 -15.16
N GLU A 445 -11.11 -19.71 -14.32
CA GLU A 445 -10.35 -19.04 -13.26
C GLU A 445 -9.39 -17.99 -13.83
N LEU A 446 -8.66 -18.33 -14.92
CA LEU A 446 -7.76 -17.41 -15.59
C LEU A 446 -8.49 -16.18 -16.13
N LYS A 447 -9.61 -16.37 -16.84
CA LYS A 447 -10.38 -15.27 -17.43
C LYS A 447 -10.93 -14.32 -16.37
N ASP A 448 -11.48 -14.89 -15.30
CA ASP A 448 -12.13 -14.14 -14.23
C ASP A 448 -11.13 -13.55 -13.22
N ALA A 449 -9.84 -13.79 -13.41
CA ALA A 449 -8.77 -13.18 -12.63
C ALA A 449 -8.75 -11.65 -12.84
N GLN A 450 -8.57 -10.90 -11.76
CA GLN A 450 -8.50 -9.44 -11.80
C GLN A 450 -7.07 -8.99 -12.04
N ILE A 451 -6.87 -8.28 -13.14
CA ILE A 451 -5.59 -7.70 -13.52
C ILE A 451 -5.69 -6.17 -13.56
N ARG A 452 -4.54 -5.51 -13.64
CA ARG A 452 -4.47 -4.06 -13.76
C ARG A 452 -4.60 -3.69 -15.24
N ASP A 453 -5.48 -2.74 -15.54
CA ASP A 453 -5.64 -2.15 -16.87
C ASP A 453 -4.81 -0.85 -16.98
N GLY A 454 -3.49 -1.00 -16.82
CA GLY A 454 -2.54 0.12 -16.82
C GLY A 454 -2.07 0.58 -15.44
N LEU A 455 -1.83 1.88 -15.30
CA LEU A 455 -1.28 2.52 -14.11
C LEU A 455 -2.18 3.68 -13.66
N HIS A 456 -2.15 4.00 -12.37
CA HIS A 456 -2.80 5.21 -11.86
C HIS A 456 -1.95 6.45 -12.17
N THR A 457 -2.57 7.56 -12.54
CA THR A 457 -1.91 8.87 -12.63
C THR A 457 -2.47 9.77 -11.55
N LEU A 458 -1.60 10.36 -10.73
CA LEU A 458 -2.02 11.11 -9.55
C LEU A 458 -2.98 12.26 -9.93
N GLY A 459 -4.13 12.31 -9.27
CA GLY A 459 -5.17 13.30 -9.49
C GLY A 459 -6.08 13.04 -10.70
N GLU A 460 -5.89 11.95 -11.44
CA GLU A 460 -6.74 11.60 -12.60
C GLU A 460 -7.81 10.58 -12.19
N VAL A 461 -9.06 10.89 -12.51
CA VAL A 461 -10.20 9.98 -12.29
C VAL A 461 -10.23 8.95 -13.43
N PRO A 462 -10.42 7.64 -13.15
CA PRO A 462 -10.63 6.65 -14.20
C PRO A 462 -11.77 7.05 -15.14
N ALA A 463 -11.56 6.92 -16.46
CA ALA A 463 -12.55 7.30 -17.46
C ALA A 463 -13.22 6.06 -18.09
N ASP A 464 -14.46 6.23 -18.58
CA ASP A 464 -15.16 5.28 -19.44
C ASP A 464 -15.11 3.81 -18.94
N ASP A 465 -14.50 2.91 -19.72
CA ASP A 465 -14.43 1.47 -19.40
C ASP A 465 -13.56 1.18 -18.16
N GLN A 466 -12.55 2.01 -17.88
CA GLN A 466 -11.72 1.87 -16.68
C GLN A 466 -12.51 2.15 -15.40
N MET A 467 -13.46 3.09 -15.44
CA MET A 467 -14.40 3.32 -14.33
C MET A 467 -15.30 2.11 -14.14
N THR A 468 -15.82 1.54 -15.23
CA THR A 468 -16.69 0.36 -15.21
C THR A 468 -15.97 -0.87 -14.65
N GLY A 469 -14.77 -1.16 -15.14
CA GLY A 469 -13.94 -2.27 -14.66
C GLY A 469 -13.54 -2.11 -13.19
N LEU A 470 -13.17 -0.89 -12.77
CA LEU A 470 -12.87 -0.61 -11.37
C LEU A 470 -14.11 -0.79 -10.47
N LEU A 471 -15.27 -0.25 -10.85
CA LEU A 471 -16.52 -0.44 -10.09
C LEU A 471 -16.86 -1.92 -9.94
N SER A 472 -16.75 -2.70 -11.03
CA SER A 472 -16.96 -4.15 -10.99
C SER A 472 -16.04 -4.82 -9.97
N SER A 473 -14.75 -4.48 -9.99
CA SER A 473 -13.76 -4.99 -9.03
C SER A 473 -14.09 -4.60 -7.57
N LEU A 474 -14.56 -3.37 -7.34
CA LEU A 474 -14.88 -2.84 -6.01
C LEU A 474 -16.15 -3.44 -5.40
N THR A 475 -17.08 -3.93 -6.21
CA THR A 475 -18.34 -4.55 -5.77
C THR A 475 -18.38 -6.05 -5.96
N ARG A 476 -17.25 -6.67 -6.34
CA ARG A 476 -17.17 -8.13 -6.54
C ARG A 476 -17.30 -8.90 -5.22
N LEU A 477 -16.92 -8.27 -4.11
CA LEU A 477 -16.98 -8.82 -2.76
C LEU A 477 -17.89 -7.97 -1.88
N ASP A 478 -18.42 -8.59 -0.82
CA ASP A 478 -19.17 -7.89 0.21
C ASP A 478 -18.32 -6.80 0.86
N THR A 479 -18.90 -5.64 1.14
CA THR A 479 -18.22 -4.53 1.80
C THR A 479 -19.13 -3.90 2.84
N GLY A 480 -18.76 -3.95 4.12
CA GLY A 480 -19.45 -3.20 5.19
C GLY A 480 -20.96 -3.48 5.30
N GLY A 481 -21.40 -4.72 5.03
CA GLY A 481 -22.81 -5.11 5.01
C GLY A 481 -23.54 -4.87 3.68
N ILE A 482 -22.85 -4.32 2.66
CA ILE A 482 -23.32 -4.29 1.28
C ILE A 482 -22.89 -5.60 0.59
N PRO A 483 -23.81 -6.35 -0.05
CA PRO A 483 -23.46 -7.60 -0.72
C PRO A 483 -22.66 -7.36 -2.02
N SER A 484 -22.03 -8.41 -2.53
CA SER A 484 -21.48 -8.44 -3.89
C SER A 484 -22.56 -8.22 -4.94
N LEU A 485 -22.28 -7.43 -5.98
CA LEU A 485 -23.23 -7.26 -7.10
C LEU A 485 -23.43 -8.57 -7.84
N ARG A 486 -22.35 -9.30 -8.15
CA ARG A 486 -22.43 -10.58 -8.87
C ARG A 486 -23.27 -11.60 -8.09
N ARG A 487 -23.06 -11.71 -6.77
CA ARG A 487 -23.88 -12.57 -5.91
C ARG A 487 -25.34 -12.14 -5.92
N SER A 488 -25.61 -10.84 -5.76
CA SER A 488 -26.97 -10.29 -5.75
C SER A 488 -27.72 -10.60 -7.05
N LEU A 489 -27.05 -10.45 -8.20
CA LEU A 489 -27.63 -10.78 -9.51
C LEU A 489 -27.87 -12.28 -9.68
N ALA A 490 -26.92 -13.13 -9.24
CA ALA A 490 -27.06 -14.58 -9.30
C ALA A 490 -28.22 -15.09 -8.44
N GLU A 491 -28.28 -14.68 -7.18
CA GLU A 491 -29.34 -15.08 -6.24
C GLU A 491 -30.72 -14.58 -6.68
N ALA A 492 -30.82 -13.38 -7.25
CA ALA A 492 -32.06 -12.85 -7.80
C ALA A 492 -32.60 -13.68 -8.97
N MET A 493 -31.71 -14.40 -9.68
CA MET A 493 -32.06 -15.36 -10.73
C MET A 493 -32.22 -16.81 -10.23
N GLY A 494 -32.07 -17.04 -8.92
CA GLY A 494 -32.19 -18.36 -8.29
C GLY A 494 -30.95 -19.24 -8.42
N LEU A 495 -29.77 -18.67 -8.71
CA LEU A 495 -28.50 -19.38 -8.78
C LEU A 495 -27.80 -19.41 -7.40
N ASP A 496 -27.12 -20.51 -7.10
CA ASP A 496 -26.25 -20.62 -5.92
C ASP A 496 -24.86 -20.09 -6.24
N TYR A 497 -24.60 -18.83 -5.87
CA TYR A 497 -23.34 -18.17 -6.18
C TYR A 497 -22.11 -18.84 -5.52
N THR A 498 -22.28 -19.50 -4.38
CA THR A 498 -21.17 -20.22 -3.72
C THR A 498 -20.77 -21.42 -4.55
N SER A 499 -21.74 -22.20 -5.03
CA SER A 499 -21.49 -23.30 -5.97
C SER A 499 -20.76 -22.81 -7.23
N LEU A 500 -21.18 -21.68 -7.80
CA LEU A 500 -20.54 -21.15 -9.02
C LEU A 500 -19.04 -20.88 -8.83
N LEU A 501 -18.65 -20.38 -7.65
CA LEU A 501 -17.25 -20.09 -7.32
C LEU A 501 -16.44 -21.33 -6.97
N ASP A 502 -17.01 -22.25 -6.20
CA ASP A 502 -16.30 -23.41 -5.68
C ASP A 502 -16.17 -24.54 -6.73
N GLU A 503 -17.12 -24.62 -7.68
CA GLU A 503 -17.20 -25.70 -8.66
C GLU A 503 -17.49 -25.18 -10.09
N PRO A 504 -16.63 -24.29 -10.65
CA PRO A 504 -16.88 -23.64 -11.95
C PRO A 504 -16.98 -24.63 -13.12
N SER A 505 -16.33 -25.79 -13.03
CA SER A 505 -16.38 -26.86 -14.04
C SER A 505 -17.71 -27.61 -14.10
N LEU A 506 -18.61 -27.45 -13.12
CA LEU A 506 -19.88 -28.15 -13.15
C LEU A 506 -20.79 -27.66 -14.28
N PRO A 507 -21.70 -28.51 -14.80
CA PRO A 507 -22.69 -28.08 -15.79
C PRO A 507 -23.57 -26.94 -15.29
N ALA A 508 -23.90 -26.02 -16.19
CA ALA A 508 -24.88 -24.97 -15.95
C ALA A 508 -26.28 -25.58 -15.67
N PRO A 509 -27.09 -24.94 -14.81
CA PRO A 509 -28.46 -25.37 -14.56
C PRO A 509 -29.33 -25.27 -15.82
N ASP A 510 -30.26 -26.23 -15.96
CA ASP A 510 -31.28 -26.24 -17.01
C ASP A 510 -32.67 -26.04 -16.37
N PRO A 511 -33.44 -24.98 -16.72
CA PRO A 511 -33.14 -23.96 -17.74
C PRO A 511 -32.19 -22.85 -17.26
N ILE A 512 -31.39 -22.32 -18.18
CA ILE A 512 -30.54 -21.14 -17.97
C ILE A 512 -31.43 -19.89 -17.83
N PRO A 513 -31.18 -18.99 -16.88
CA PRO A 513 -31.90 -17.71 -16.78
C PRO A 513 -31.83 -16.91 -18.09
N ALA A 514 -32.97 -16.41 -18.56
CA ALA A 514 -33.09 -15.73 -19.86
C ALA A 514 -32.16 -14.50 -19.97
N GLN A 515 -31.88 -13.84 -18.86
CA GLN A 515 -31.00 -12.68 -18.73
C GLN A 515 -29.53 -13.04 -18.97
N LEU A 516 -29.13 -14.30 -18.78
CA LEU A 516 -27.77 -14.81 -19.01
C LEU A 516 -27.65 -15.56 -20.35
N ALA A 517 -28.77 -15.85 -21.01
CA ALA A 517 -28.85 -16.56 -22.29
C ALA A 517 -28.76 -15.62 -23.53
N VAL A 518 -28.33 -14.37 -23.36
CA VAL A 518 -28.55 -13.28 -24.35
C VAL A 518 -27.55 -13.31 -25.53
N ASN A 519 -26.49 -14.14 -25.47
CA ASN A 519 -25.44 -14.16 -26.49
C ASN A 519 -25.45 -15.49 -27.26
N ASP A 520 -26.03 -15.51 -28.47
CA ASP A 520 -26.20 -16.72 -29.30
C ASP A 520 -24.86 -17.28 -29.84
N ASP A 521 -23.79 -16.47 -29.83
CA ASP A 521 -22.49 -16.85 -30.40
C ASP A 521 -21.63 -17.72 -29.46
N THR A 522 -21.91 -17.73 -28.15
CA THR A 522 -21.18 -18.54 -27.15
C THR A 522 -22.16 -19.20 -26.17
N PRO A 523 -22.35 -20.53 -26.24
CA PRO A 523 -23.32 -21.23 -25.40
C PRO A 523 -22.85 -21.26 -23.94
N VAL A 524 -23.80 -21.16 -23.01
CA VAL A 524 -23.55 -21.34 -21.58
C VAL A 524 -23.63 -22.83 -21.25
N ARG A 525 -22.51 -23.44 -20.88
CA ARG A 525 -22.38 -24.88 -20.60
C ARG A 525 -22.04 -25.17 -19.16
N THR A 526 -21.22 -24.33 -18.54
CA THR A 526 -20.68 -24.54 -17.20
C THR A 526 -21.13 -23.45 -16.23
N GLN A 527 -20.90 -23.68 -14.95
CA GLN A 527 -21.04 -22.67 -13.91
C GLN A 527 -20.03 -21.51 -14.12
N GLY A 528 -18.84 -21.80 -14.67
CA GLY A 528 -17.87 -20.79 -15.09
C GLY A 528 -18.40 -19.84 -16.17
N ASP A 529 -19.12 -20.36 -17.17
CA ASP A 529 -19.78 -19.51 -18.19
C ASP A 529 -20.81 -18.57 -17.55
N LEU A 530 -21.53 -19.04 -16.53
CA LEU A 530 -22.46 -18.18 -15.80
C LEU A 530 -21.74 -17.06 -15.03
N LEU A 531 -20.57 -17.32 -14.45
CA LEU A 531 -19.75 -16.28 -13.82
C LEU A 531 -19.33 -15.19 -14.82
N GLU A 532 -18.93 -15.59 -16.03
CA GLU A 532 -18.61 -14.65 -17.10
C GLU A 532 -19.83 -13.80 -17.48
N ARG A 533 -21.00 -14.43 -17.65
CA ARG A 533 -22.26 -13.71 -17.97
C ARG A 533 -22.68 -12.77 -16.85
N LEU A 534 -22.49 -13.15 -15.59
CA LEU A 534 -22.75 -12.29 -14.42
C LEU A 534 -21.81 -11.09 -14.37
N GLU A 535 -20.55 -11.25 -14.77
CA GLU A 535 -19.61 -10.12 -14.90
C GLU A 535 -20.07 -9.14 -15.97
N LEU A 536 -20.41 -9.64 -17.17
CA LEU A 536 -20.91 -8.79 -18.26
C LEU A 536 -22.19 -8.04 -17.85
N LEU A 537 -23.10 -8.71 -17.14
CA LEU A 537 -24.31 -8.10 -16.63
C LEU A 537 -24.00 -7.01 -15.57
N SER A 538 -23.02 -7.25 -14.71
CA SER A 538 -22.54 -6.26 -13.73
C SER A 538 -21.97 -5.01 -14.43
N ARG A 539 -21.11 -5.20 -15.45
CA ARG A 539 -20.58 -4.10 -16.27
C ARG A 539 -21.68 -3.33 -17.02
N THR A 540 -22.70 -4.05 -17.50
CA THR A 540 -23.89 -3.45 -18.12
C THR A 540 -24.64 -2.56 -17.14
N ALA A 541 -24.75 -2.96 -15.87
CA ALA A 541 -25.37 -2.13 -14.82
C ALA A 541 -24.67 -0.77 -14.69
N TYR A 542 -23.34 -0.74 -14.65
CA TYR A 542 -22.58 0.51 -14.56
C TYR A 542 -22.69 1.36 -15.81
N THR A 543 -22.68 0.73 -17.00
CA THR A 543 -22.86 1.45 -18.27
C THR A 543 -24.22 2.14 -18.34
N LEU A 544 -25.28 1.47 -17.87
CA LEU A 544 -26.62 2.05 -17.80
C LEU A 544 -26.69 3.21 -16.78
N LEU A 545 -26.04 3.06 -15.63
CA LEU A 545 -25.96 4.13 -14.63
C LEU A 545 -25.15 5.33 -15.14
N ASP A 546 -24.03 5.09 -15.84
CA ASP A 546 -23.20 6.13 -16.43
C ASP A 546 -23.97 6.96 -17.47
N ALA A 547 -24.76 6.31 -18.34
CA ALA A 547 -25.66 7.00 -19.27
C ALA A 547 -26.71 7.87 -18.56
N GLY A 548 -27.09 7.52 -17.33
CA GLY A 548 -27.94 8.30 -16.44
C GLY A 548 -27.20 9.32 -15.57
N GLY A 549 -25.87 9.38 -15.63
CA GLY A 549 -25.02 10.23 -14.79
C GLY A 549 -24.93 9.77 -13.33
N PHE A 550 -25.00 8.46 -13.08
CA PHE A 550 -24.95 7.81 -11.76
C PHE A 550 -25.96 8.39 -10.75
N ARG A 551 -27.18 8.69 -11.17
CA ARG A 551 -28.24 9.19 -10.26
C ARG A 551 -28.94 8.03 -9.57
N SER A 552 -29.06 8.10 -8.24
CA SER A 552 -29.72 7.05 -7.43
C SER A 552 -31.16 6.76 -7.85
N GLN A 553 -31.86 7.77 -8.40
CA GLN A 553 -33.22 7.61 -8.91
C GLN A 553 -33.32 6.67 -10.14
N ASP A 554 -32.22 6.48 -10.86
CA ASP A 554 -32.18 5.62 -12.05
C ASP A 554 -31.92 4.15 -11.66
N VAL A 555 -31.48 3.86 -10.42
CA VAL A 555 -31.13 2.51 -9.93
C VAL A 555 -32.28 1.51 -10.09
N ALA A 556 -33.50 1.88 -9.70
CA ALA A 556 -34.64 0.98 -9.79
C ALA A 556 -34.93 0.57 -11.25
N GLY A 557 -34.82 1.52 -12.18
CA GLY A 557 -34.98 1.26 -13.61
C GLY A 557 -33.85 0.38 -14.16
N THR A 558 -32.60 0.60 -13.73
CA THR A 558 -31.47 -0.25 -14.11
C THR A 558 -31.67 -1.70 -13.65
N VAL A 559 -32.07 -1.92 -12.39
CA VAL A 559 -32.31 -3.28 -11.87
C VAL A 559 -33.44 -3.97 -12.63
N GLU A 560 -34.56 -3.26 -12.87
CA GLU A 560 -35.68 -3.79 -13.64
C GLU A 560 -35.28 -4.13 -15.09
N GLN A 561 -34.41 -3.32 -15.71
CA GLN A 561 -33.90 -3.59 -17.05
C GLN A 561 -32.98 -4.82 -17.10
N LEU A 562 -32.16 -5.05 -16.06
CA LEU A 562 -31.23 -6.19 -16.01
C LEU A 562 -31.94 -7.51 -15.66
N LEU A 563 -32.85 -7.47 -14.69
CA LEU A 563 -33.49 -8.66 -14.12
C LEU A 563 -34.91 -8.92 -14.64
N GLY A 564 -35.56 -7.92 -15.24
CA GLY A 564 -36.99 -7.95 -15.57
C GLY A 564 -37.91 -7.79 -14.35
N THR A 565 -37.35 -7.61 -13.16
CA THR A 565 -38.05 -7.41 -11.89
C THR A 565 -37.20 -6.54 -10.96
N SER A 566 -37.82 -5.96 -9.94
CA SER A 566 -37.09 -5.34 -8.83
C SER A 566 -36.39 -6.40 -7.98
N ASP A 567 -35.16 -6.15 -7.58
CA ASP A 567 -34.45 -6.92 -6.55
C ASP A 567 -33.86 -6.00 -5.49
N THR A 568 -33.96 -6.40 -4.21
CA THR A 568 -33.55 -5.55 -3.08
C THR A 568 -32.04 -5.53 -2.89
N GLN A 569 -31.36 -6.67 -3.04
CA GLN A 569 -29.91 -6.73 -2.84
C GLN A 569 -29.18 -5.98 -3.96
N ALA A 570 -29.52 -6.24 -5.22
CA ALA A 570 -28.95 -5.55 -6.37
C ALA A 570 -29.20 -4.03 -6.29
N SER A 571 -30.41 -3.62 -5.91
CA SER A 571 -30.71 -2.19 -5.68
C SER A 571 -29.86 -1.60 -4.56
N GLN A 572 -29.61 -2.34 -3.48
CA GLN A 572 -28.76 -1.87 -2.38
C GLN A 572 -27.31 -1.64 -2.86
N VAL A 573 -26.74 -2.56 -3.64
CA VAL A 573 -25.38 -2.41 -4.19
C VAL A 573 -25.29 -1.24 -5.16
N LEU A 574 -26.25 -1.11 -6.09
CA LEU A 574 -26.24 -0.03 -7.07
C LEU A 574 -26.50 1.35 -6.42
N ASN A 575 -27.33 1.44 -5.39
CA ASN A 575 -27.45 2.67 -4.59
C ASN A 575 -26.15 3.02 -3.87
N TYR A 576 -25.46 2.02 -3.29
CA TYR A 576 -24.15 2.25 -2.69
C TYR A 576 -23.12 2.77 -3.73
N VAL A 577 -23.18 2.26 -4.96
CA VAL A 577 -22.35 2.74 -6.06
C VAL A 577 -22.67 4.20 -6.40
N THR A 578 -23.94 4.57 -6.59
CA THR A 578 -24.34 5.94 -6.95
C THR A 578 -24.11 6.95 -5.83
N ASP A 579 -24.36 6.56 -4.58
CA ASP A 579 -24.40 7.48 -3.44
C ASP A 579 -23.04 7.62 -2.77
N THR A 580 -22.18 6.60 -2.88
CA THR A 580 -20.92 6.51 -2.13
C THR A 580 -19.72 6.27 -3.02
N LEU A 581 -19.65 5.14 -3.75
CA LEU A 581 -18.42 4.76 -4.46
C LEU A 581 -18.09 5.70 -5.61
N HIS A 582 -19.02 5.94 -6.53
CA HIS A 582 -18.77 6.81 -7.67
C HIS A 582 -18.41 8.24 -7.21
N PRO A 583 -19.15 8.89 -6.30
CA PRO A 583 -18.74 10.17 -5.73
C PRO A 583 -17.37 10.15 -5.04
N ALA A 584 -16.98 9.05 -4.40
CA ALA A 584 -15.67 8.90 -3.78
C ALA A 584 -14.54 8.75 -4.82
N LEU A 585 -14.79 8.05 -5.93
CA LEU A 585 -13.86 7.94 -7.06
C LEU A 585 -13.68 9.28 -7.79
N LEU A 586 -14.74 10.08 -7.92
CA LEU A 586 -14.62 11.44 -8.48
C LEU A 586 -13.73 12.35 -7.61
N LYS A 587 -13.56 12.05 -6.32
CA LYS A 587 -12.65 12.77 -5.42
C LYS A 587 -11.18 12.35 -5.56
N THR A 588 -10.82 11.48 -6.50
CA THR A 588 -9.41 11.19 -6.81
C THR A 588 -8.61 12.46 -7.15
N THR A 589 -9.27 13.53 -7.62
CA THR A 589 -8.63 14.86 -7.79
C THR A 589 -8.10 15.45 -6.47
N ASP A 590 -8.64 15.05 -5.31
CA ASP A 590 -8.19 15.48 -3.99
C ASP A 590 -6.77 14.99 -3.69
N GLU A 591 -6.22 14.03 -4.43
CA GLU A 591 -4.82 13.59 -4.31
C GLU A 591 -3.84 14.76 -4.51
N ILE A 592 -3.96 15.48 -5.62
CA ILE A 592 -3.16 16.68 -5.86
C ILE A 592 -3.63 17.83 -4.97
N GLY A 593 -4.95 17.97 -4.78
CA GLY A 593 -5.53 19.02 -3.93
C GLY A 593 -4.98 19.01 -2.51
N ASN A 594 -4.91 17.83 -1.88
CA ASN A 594 -4.42 17.64 -0.53
C ASN A 594 -2.89 17.63 -0.43
N LEU A 595 -2.17 17.26 -1.49
CA LEU A 595 -0.73 17.52 -1.57
C LEU A 595 -0.44 19.02 -1.52
N LEU A 596 -1.12 19.82 -2.36
CA LEU A 596 -0.97 21.28 -2.35
C LEU A 596 -1.46 21.90 -1.03
N ARG A 597 -2.51 21.35 -0.44
CA ARG A 597 -2.97 21.71 0.92
C ARG A 597 -1.83 21.51 1.92
N GLY A 598 -1.21 20.34 1.96
CA GLY A 598 -0.05 20.04 2.78
C GLY A 598 1.10 21.02 2.58
N LEU A 599 1.51 21.27 1.32
CA LEU A 599 2.55 22.23 0.95
C LEU A 599 2.21 23.70 1.30
N ASN A 600 0.96 23.98 1.67
CA ASN A 600 0.50 25.24 2.23
C ASN A 600 0.51 25.29 3.77
N GLY A 601 1.10 24.30 4.45
CA GLY A 601 1.09 24.20 5.91
C GLY A 601 -0.33 24.09 6.46
N GLN A 602 -1.17 23.34 5.76
CA GLN A 602 -2.54 23.02 6.14
C GLN A 602 -2.64 21.54 6.53
N PHE A 603 -3.69 21.19 7.26
CA PHE A 603 -3.90 19.82 7.73
C PHE A 603 -4.31 18.92 6.57
N VAL A 604 -3.63 17.79 6.37
CA VAL A 604 -4.02 16.77 5.39
C VAL A 604 -4.97 15.79 6.09
N PRO A 605 -6.22 15.62 5.63
CA PRO A 605 -7.20 14.77 6.29
C PRO A 605 -6.70 13.33 6.45
N ALA A 606 -6.99 12.72 7.59
CA ALA A 606 -6.68 11.30 7.82
C ALA A 606 -7.71 10.39 7.14
N GLY A 607 -7.35 9.12 6.94
CA GLY A 607 -8.28 8.13 6.42
C GLY A 607 -7.79 6.70 6.63
N PRO A 608 -8.66 5.69 6.52
CA PRO A 608 -8.25 4.29 6.52
C PRO A 608 -7.39 3.95 5.30
N SER A 609 -6.61 2.87 5.43
CA SER A 609 -5.90 2.22 4.33
C SER A 609 -6.22 0.74 4.31
N GLY A 610 -5.96 0.08 3.17
CA GLY A 610 -6.41 -1.28 2.92
C GLY A 610 -6.60 -1.51 1.43
N ALA A 611 -7.02 -2.71 1.03
CA ALA A 611 -7.25 -3.03 -0.38
C ALA A 611 -8.73 -2.83 -0.76
N PRO A 612 -9.11 -1.78 -1.50
CA PRO A 612 -10.50 -1.53 -1.85
C PRO A 612 -11.18 -2.72 -2.54
N THR A 613 -10.43 -3.45 -3.37
CA THR A 613 -10.88 -4.64 -4.12
C THR A 613 -10.94 -5.92 -3.27
N ARG A 614 -10.62 -5.86 -1.98
CA ARG A 614 -10.71 -6.99 -1.03
C ARG A 614 -11.81 -6.72 0.02
N GLY A 615 -12.98 -6.27 -0.43
CA GLY A 615 -14.13 -6.02 0.45
C GLY A 615 -13.98 -4.78 1.34
N MET A 616 -13.14 -3.82 0.94
CA MET A 616 -12.88 -2.59 1.68
C MET A 616 -13.12 -1.34 0.83
N SER A 617 -14.05 -1.38 -0.13
CA SER A 617 -14.31 -0.24 -1.02
C SER A 617 -14.79 1.03 -0.26
N ASN A 618 -15.31 0.85 0.96
CA ASN A 618 -15.71 1.89 1.89
C ASN A 618 -14.55 2.72 2.45
N ILE A 619 -13.29 2.33 2.22
CA ILE A 619 -12.15 3.15 2.63
C ILE A 619 -11.98 4.38 1.75
N LEU A 620 -12.50 4.40 0.51
CA LEU A 620 -12.42 5.56 -0.39
C LEU A 620 -13.15 6.78 0.20
N PRO A 621 -12.79 8.04 -0.17
CA PRO A 621 -11.90 8.46 -1.26
C PRO A 621 -10.39 8.41 -0.91
N THR A 622 -9.54 8.65 -1.91
CA THR A 622 -8.09 8.84 -1.75
C THR A 622 -7.74 10.31 -1.50
N GLY A 623 -6.44 10.66 -1.49
CA GLY A 623 -5.91 11.97 -1.17
C GLY A 623 -5.75 12.24 0.33
N ARG A 624 -5.62 11.21 1.16
CA ARG A 624 -5.60 11.33 2.63
C ARG A 624 -4.29 10.84 3.25
N ASN A 625 -3.98 11.35 4.43
CA ASN A 625 -2.89 10.88 5.26
C ASN A 625 -3.31 9.62 6.01
N PHE A 626 -3.29 8.48 5.32
CA PHE A 626 -3.88 7.28 5.88
C PHE A 626 -3.25 6.87 7.22
N TYR A 627 -4.03 6.20 8.05
CA TYR A 627 -3.57 5.48 9.23
C TYR A 627 -3.55 3.98 8.96
N SER A 628 -2.81 3.25 9.80
CA SER A 628 -2.75 1.79 9.75
C SER A 628 -3.93 1.17 10.51
N VAL A 629 -3.68 0.45 11.60
CA VAL A 629 -4.69 -0.24 12.40
C VAL A 629 -4.27 -0.21 13.88
N ASP A 630 -5.19 -0.41 14.82
CA ASP A 630 -4.81 -0.67 16.21
C ASP A 630 -4.18 -2.07 16.29
N PRO A 631 -2.86 -2.20 16.56
CA PRO A 631 -2.21 -3.51 16.58
C PRO A 631 -2.77 -4.46 17.65
N LYS A 632 -3.52 -3.95 18.64
CA LYS A 632 -4.18 -4.79 19.66
C LYS A 632 -5.49 -5.42 19.19
N THR A 633 -5.95 -5.09 17.99
CA THR A 633 -7.20 -5.60 17.41
C THR A 633 -6.96 -6.68 16.34
N ILE A 634 -5.71 -7.15 16.20
CA ILE A 634 -5.28 -8.11 15.17
C ILE A 634 -4.86 -9.44 15.83
N PRO A 635 -5.39 -10.61 15.39
CA PRO A 635 -6.43 -10.77 14.37
C PRO A 635 -7.82 -10.30 14.82
N SER A 636 -8.63 -9.80 13.89
CA SER A 636 -10.05 -9.54 14.13
C SER A 636 -10.87 -10.85 14.20
N PRO A 637 -12.11 -10.84 14.72
CA PRO A 637 -12.98 -12.02 14.66
C PRO A 637 -13.24 -12.53 13.24
N THR A 638 -13.41 -11.63 12.26
CA THR A 638 -13.59 -12.01 10.86
C THR A 638 -12.31 -12.61 10.26
N ALA A 639 -11.15 -12.03 10.59
CA ALA A 639 -9.86 -12.59 10.20
C ALA A 639 -9.59 -13.96 10.83
N TRP A 640 -10.14 -14.21 12.03
CA TRP A 640 -10.10 -15.53 12.66
C TRP A 640 -10.83 -16.57 11.81
N ASP A 641 -12.06 -16.30 11.39
CA ASP A 641 -12.84 -17.23 10.57
C ASP A 641 -12.14 -17.51 9.22
N MET A 642 -11.60 -16.47 8.58
CA MET A 642 -10.80 -16.61 7.35
C MET A 642 -9.52 -17.42 7.58
N GLY A 643 -8.77 -17.14 8.64
CA GLY A 643 -7.55 -17.86 8.98
C GLY A 643 -7.79 -19.34 9.31
N VAL A 644 -8.93 -19.67 9.91
CA VAL A 644 -9.36 -21.07 10.09
C VAL A 644 -9.58 -21.74 8.74
N GLY A 645 -10.34 -21.11 7.84
CA GLY A 645 -10.55 -21.64 6.49
C GLY A 645 -9.25 -21.85 5.70
N LEU A 646 -8.31 -20.90 5.78
CA LEU A 646 -6.99 -21.03 5.16
C LEU A 646 -6.16 -22.19 5.74
N ALA A 647 -6.25 -22.42 7.06
CA ALA A 647 -5.57 -23.55 7.69
C ALA A 647 -6.20 -24.88 7.25
N ASP A 648 -7.52 -24.97 7.22
CA ASP A 648 -8.23 -26.21 6.85
C ASP A 648 -8.02 -26.56 5.38
N ALA A 649 -8.05 -25.57 4.47
CA ALA A 649 -7.76 -25.77 3.05
C ALA A 649 -6.32 -26.28 2.84
N LEU A 650 -5.33 -25.68 3.51
CA LEU A 650 -3.93 -26.11 3.44
C LEU A 650 -3.78 -27.56 3.91
N LEU A 651 -4.41 -27.92 5.04
CA LEU A 651 -4.32 -29.27 5.59
C LEU A 651 -5.05 -30.29 4.73
N LYS A 652 -6.21 -29.93 4.16
CA LYS A 652 -6.95 -30.79 3.23
C LYS A 652 -6.09 -31.14 2.01
N MET A 653 -5.53 -30.14 1.35
CA MET A 653 -4.65 -30.31 0.19
C MET A 653 -3.46 -31.22 0.52
N TYR A 654 -2.76 -30.96 1.63
CA TYR A 654 -1.62 -31.78 2.05
C TYR A 654 -2.00 -33.24 2.34
N ILE A 655 -3.17 -33.49 2.94
CA ILE A 655 -3.65 -34.86 3.20
C ILE A 655 -4.02 -35.58 1.89
N GLU A 656 -4.60 -34.86 0.93
CA GLU A 656 -4.93 -35.42 -0.39
C GLU A 656 -3.67 -35.84 -1.16
N GLU A 657 -2.59 -35.06 -1.03
CA GLU A 657 -1.30 -35.34 -1.68
C GLU A 657 -0.46 -36.41 -0.95
N GLU A 658 -0.34 -36.32 0.38
CA GLU A 658 0.64 -37.09 1.17
C GLU A 658 -0.01 -38.14 2.11
N GLY A 659 -1.35 -38.17 2.20
CA GLY A 659 -2.10 -39.16 2.98
C GLY A 659 -2.02 -39.00 4.51
N SER A 660 -1.40 -37.93 5.03
CA SER A 660 -1.25 -37.68 6.47
C SER A 660 -1.13 -36.18 6.78
N TYR A 661 -1.30 -35.78 8.05
CA TYR A 661 -1.09 -34.39 8.46
C TYR A 661 0.39 -34.01 8.41
N PRO A 662 0.75 -32.77 8.03
CA PRO A 662 2.11 -32.29 8.16
C PRO A 662 2.49 -32.15 9.64
N GLU A 663 3.73 -32.49 10.00
CA GLU A 663 4.23 -32.27 11.36
C GLU A 663 4.53 -30.78 11.63
N MET A 664 4.95 -30.05 10.59
CA MET A 664 5.33 -28.63 10.65
C MET A 664 4.93 -27.89 9.37
N VAL A 665 4.48 -26.63 9.50
CA VAL A 665 4.27 -25.69 8.40
C VAL A 665 5.18 -24.47 8.57
N GLY A 666 5.80 -24.00 7.48
CA GLY A 666 6.53 -22.74 7.43
C GLY A 666 5.66 -21.62 6.86
N LEU A 667 5.50 -20.50 7.58
CA LEU A 667 4.71 -19.34 7.14
C LEU A 667 5.53 -18.05 7.20
N VAL A 668 5.36 -17.20 6.18
CA VAL A 668 5.94 -15.85 6.14
C VAL A 668 4.83 -14.84 6.41
N ILE A 669 5.00 -13.99 7.43
CA ILE A 669 3.99 -12.99 7.82
C ILE A 669 4.52 -11.59 7.54
N TRP A 670 3.79 -10.86 6.70
CA TRP A 670 4.12 -9.48 6.37
C TRP A 670 3.22 -8.50 7.13
N GLY A 671 3.81 -7.42 7.65
CA GLY A 671 3.03 -6.35 8.30
C GLY A 671 1.96 -5.74 7.38
N THR A 672 2.25 -5.59 6.08
CA THR A 672 1.27 -5.07 5.10
C THR A 672 0.09 -6.03 4.90
N SER A 673 0.33 -7.35 4.95
CA SER A 673 -0.74 -8.36 4.86
C SER A 673 -1.66 -8.26 6.06
N ALA A 674 -1.09 -8.30 7.28
CA ALA A 674 -1.84 -8.20 8.52
C ALA A 674 -2.68 -6.91 8.63
N MET A 675 -2.18 -5.79 8.12
CA MET A 675 -2.94 -4.53 8.09
C MET A 675 -4.07 -4.52 7.05
N ARG A 676 -3.89 -5.20 5.90
CA ARG A 676 -4.93 -5.28 4.85
C ARG A 676 -6.05 -6.25 5.21
N THR A 677 -5.73 -7.35 5.86
CA THR A 677 -6.67 -8.42 6.19
C THR A 677 -7.17 -8.38 7.62
N HIS A 678 -6.64 -7.47 8.44
CA HIS A 678 -6.84 -7.48 9.89
C HIS A 678 -6.38 -8.80 10.55
N GLY A 679 -5.41 -9.49 9.96
CA GLY A 679 -4.63 -10.55 10.62
C GLY A 679 -4.88 -11.98 10.15
N ASP A 680 -5.32 -12.22 8.91
CA ASP A 680 -5.58 -13.59 8.39
C ASP A 680 -4.39 -14.53 8.60
N ASP A 681 -3.17 -14.12 8.23
CA ASP A 681 -1.95 -14.93 8.39
C ASP A 681 -1.69 -15.29 9.87
N ILE A 682 -1.97 -14.35 10.79
CA ILE A 682 -1.80 -14.55 12.23
C ILE A 682 -2.86 -15.52 12.75
N ALA A 683 -4.10 -15.39 12.28
CA ALA A 683 -5.19 -16.30 12.59
C ALA A 683 -4.93 -17.72 12.05
N GLN A 684 -4.35 -17.85 10.85
CA GLN A 684 -3.97 -19.13 10.27
C GLN A 684 -2.94 -19.86 11.14
N VAL A 685 -1.90 -19.15 11.62
CA VAL A 685 -0.92 -19.70 12.59
C VAL A 685 -1.64 -20.18 13.86
N PHE A 686 -2.51 -19.36 14.42
CA PHE A 686 -3.24 -19.71 15.64
C PHE A 686 -4.16 -20.93 15.43
N SER A 687 -4.86 -21.01 14.29
CA SER A 687 -5.66 -22.18 13.91
C SER A 687 -4.82 -23.44 13.81
N LEU A 688 -3.68 -23.42 13.09
CA LEU A 688 -2.78 -24.57 12.95
C LEU A 688 -2.32 -25.12 14.31
N LEU A 689 -1.96 -24.22 15.25
CA LEU A 689 -1.57 -24.54 16.62
C LEU A 689 -2.76 -24.99 17.50
N GLY A 690 -4.00 -24.75 17.07
CA GLY A 690 -5.23 -25.01 17.83
C GLY A 690 -5.40 -24.04 19.01
N VAL A 691 -5.10 -22.76 18.79
CA VAL A 691 -5.21 -21.67 19.78
C VAL A 691 -6.16 -20.62 19.23
N LYS A 692 -7.08 -20.13 20.05
CA LYS A 692 -8.07 -19.10 19.68
C LYS A 692 -7.77 -17.79 20.41
N PRO A 693 -7.76 -16.63 19.72
CA PRO A 693 -7.71 -15.33 20.38
C PRO A 693 -8.95 -15.07 21.24
N VAL A 694 -8.78 -14.36 22.35
CA VAL A 694 -9.87 -13.90 23.21
C VAL A 694 -10.02 -12.39 23.04
N TRP A 695 -11.16 -11.96 22.51
CA TRP A 695 -11.48 -10.55 22.32
C TRP A 695 -12.29 -10.00 23.48
N GLN A 696 -11.97 -8.77 23.89
CA GLN A 696 -12.88 -7.97 24.69
C GLN A 696 -14.05 -7.49 23.81
N GLU A 697 -15.28 -7.61 24.30
CA GLU A 697 -16.49 -7.31 23.52
C GLU A 697 -16.55 -5.85 23.08
N GLU A 698 -16.25 -4.90 23.97
CA GLU A 698 -16.39 -3.46 23.67
C GLU A 698 -15.25 -2.94 22.79
N SER A 699 -14.00 -3.26 23.14
CA SER A 699 -12.84 -2.68 22.45
C SER A 699 -12.36 -3.48 21.26
N ARG A 700 -12.87 -4.70 21.07
CA ARG A 700 -12.36 -5.72 20.14
C ARG A 700 -10.87 -6.01 20.30
N ARG A 701 -10.24 -5.57 21.39
CA ARG A 701 -8.83 -5.85 21.66
C ARG A 701 -8.66 -7.27 22.14
N ILE A 702 -7.56 -7.88 21.72
CA ILE A 702 -7.17 -9.20 22.21
C ILE A 702 -6.66 -9.05 23.64
N THR A 703 -7.28 -9.79 24.56
CA THR A 703 -6.96 -9.81 25.99
C THR A 703 -6.28 -11.09 26.43
N GLY A 704 -6.32 -12.14 25.60
CA GLY A 704 -5.71 -13.43 25.89
C GLY A 704 -5.79 -14.39 24.71
N LEU A 705 -5.33 -15.61 24.97
CA LEU A 705 -5.39 -16.75 24.05
C LEU A 705 -5.95 -17.95 24.81
N GLU A 706 -6.77 -18.74 24.15
CA GLU A 706 -7.36 -19.97 24.67
C GLU A 706 -6.91 -21.18 23.84
N VAL A 707 -6.51 -22.25 24.51
CA VAL A 707 -6.10 -23.49 23.83
C VAL A 707 -7.35 -24.33 23.54
N ILE A 708 -7.65 -24.56 22.26
CA ILE A 708 -8.79 -25.37 21.82
C ILE A 708 -8.55 -26.84 22.23
N PRO A 709 -9.46 -27.52 22.95
CA PRO A 709 -9.33 -28.93 23.30
C PRO A 709 -9.20 -29.81 22.04
N LEU A 710 -8.37 -30.86 22.09
CA LEU A 710 -8.16 -31.74 20.91
C LEU A 710 -9.44 -32.42 20.41
N ALA A 711 -10.38 -32.70 21.32
CA ALA A 711 -11.67 -33.27 20.96
C ALA A 711 -12.54 -32.29 20.15
N GLU A 712 -12.38 -30.98 20.35
CA GLU A 712 -13.03 -29.92 19.57
C GLU A 712 -12.26 -29.63 18.28
N LEU A 713 -10.93 -29.60 18.35
CA LEU A 713 -10.06 -29.33 17.19
C LEU A 713 -10.17 -30.42 16.10
N GLY A 714 -10.47 -31.67 16.48
CA GLY A 714 -10.69 -32.77 15.54
C GLY A 714 -9.44 -33.30 14.82
N ARG A 715 -8.27 -32.72 15.08
CA ARG A 715 -6.98 -33.05 14.47
C ARG A 715 -5.80 -32.83 15.43
N PRO A 716 -4.58 -33.32 15.09
CA PRO A 716 -3.36 -32.93 15.77
C PRO A 716 -3.11 -31.41 15.68
N ARG A 717 -2.36 -30.87 16.65
CA ARG A 717 -1.78 -29.54 16.53
C ARG A 717 -0.59 -29.63 15.57
N ILE A 718 -0.51 -28.67 14.66
CA ILE A 718 0.54 -28.62 13.64
C ILE A 718 1.58 -27.62 14.13
N ASP A 719 2.87 -28.00 14.13
CA ASP A 719 3.93 -27.07 14.50
C ASP A 719 4.08 -25.98 13.43
N VAL A 720 4.49 -24.78 13.82
CA VAL A 720 4.57 -23.65 12.89
C VAL A 720 5.87 -22.89 13.06
N THR A 721 6.66 -22.83 11.99
CA THR A 721 7.81 -21.94 11.90
C THR A 721 7.38 -20.64 11.23
N VAL A 722 7.45 -19.52 11.96
CA VAL A 722 7.05 -18.20 11.46
C VAL A 722 8.27 -17.36 11.10
N ARG A 723 8.29 -16.84 9.86
CA ARG A 723 9.21 -15.79 9.43
C ARG A 723 8.46 -14.47 9.36
N ILE A 724 8.75 -13.57 10.30
CA ILE A 724 8.25 -12.18 10.30
C ILE A 724 9.11 -11.23 9.47
#